data_AF-Q59VP7-F1
#
_entry.id   AF-Q59VP7-F1
#
_cell.length_a   1.000
_cell.length_b   1.000
_cell.length_c   1.000
_cell.angle_alpha   90.00
_cell.angle_beta   90.00
_cell.angle_gamma   90.00
#
_symmetry.space_group_name_H-M   'P 1'
#
loop_
_entity.id
_entity.type
_entity.pdbx_description
1 polymer ?
#
loop_
_entity_poly.entity_id
_entity_poly.type
_entity_poly.pdbx_seq_one_letter_code
_entity_poly.pdbx_strand_id
1 'polypeptide(L)'
;MARNSIKKSPVVKKKDTPIVRKRKPIQQEAEEDSNDEESEDELNVEGLIDASDDEDEEEEQEQEEQPQEEENNSDDDDDDDDDDDDNNSEADSEEELNQLLGEEEEEDPSDYNSDEFSDEPKDDDLSRINIKSLSVSDPSIQKNSISKFSDGSIRILKPEIEPKYDSDDSDAENFNTIGNIPISAYDEMPHIGYDINGKRIMRPAKGSALDQLLESIDLPEGWTGLLDQNTGTSLKLTDEELELIRKIQQQENTDENINPYEPLIDWFTKDEEIMPVTAVPEPKRRFVPSKHEAKRVMKIVKAIREGRIIPPNKVKQQLTEEEEEDQFNFDLWQDEIEISDHIMNLRAPKLPPPTNEESYNPPEEYLLTEEEKSKWLQESPIDRERNFLPQKYNSLRQVPGYQDSVRERFERSLDLYLAPRVRHNKLNIDPDSLIPDLPSPKDLRPFPIRCSTIYEGHTGKIRTISIDPQGLWLATGSDDGSVRIWEILTGRQVYKIQLINKEINNEDHIECLEWNPDSSCGILAVCVGENIYLIVPPIFGFDIENSGKLRIESGWGYDTFGNKKKDLKISSQKEEDNKESDNEDEDEEEDNDDDDDDDEPETSSTVEPKKEVAKWYPPNTEQASMGISAIIQCRKTIKKLSWHRKGDYFVTVSPDSKNTAVLIHQISKHLSQSPFKKSKGIIMDAKFHPFKPQLFVASQRQIKIYDLAQQVLLKKLMPGVRLLSTIDIHPRGDNLIAGSYDKRVLWHDLDLSATPYKTLRYHEKAVRSIKFHKGNLPLFASASDDGNIHIFHGTVYDDLMTNPLLVPLKKLNGHKIINQIGILDLIWHPKEPWLFSAGADGTARLWTT
;
A
#
# COMPACT_ATOMS: atom_id res chain seq x y z
N MET A 1 62.98 -3.67 -52.81
CA MET A 1 63.56 -2.41 -53.33
C MET A 1 63.12 -1.28 -52.41
N ALA A 2 64.11 -0.60 -51.81
CA ALA A 2 64.10 0.75 -51.23
C ALA A 2 62.80 1.38 -50.64
N ARG A 3 62.89 1.68 -49.34
CA ARG A 3 62.55 2.95 -48.65
C ARG A 3 61.06 3.29 -48.47
N ASN A 4 60.52 3.16 -47.25
CA ASN A 4 60.48 4.19 -46.19
C ASN A 4 59.91 5.53 -46.67
N SER A 5 58.75 5.95 -46.12
CA SER A 5 58.71 6.82 -44.91
C SER A 5 57.47 7.72 -44.84
N ILE A 6 56.77 7.61 -43.71
CA ILE A 6 56.35 8.70 -42.80
C ILE A 6 55.11 9.53 -43.20
N LYS A 7 53.98 9.19 -42.56
CA LYS A 7 52.93 10.14 -42.19
C LYS A 7 53.40 10.93 -40.96
N LYS A 8 53.30 12.26 -41.05
CA LYS A 8 53.37 13.21 -39.94
C LYS A 8 51.95 13.54 -39.48
N SER A 9 51.72 13.54 -38.17
CA SER A 9 50.75 14.44 -37.53
C SER A 9 51.28 14.84 -36.15
N PRO A 10 51.21 16.12 -35.78
CA PRO A 10 51.77 16.65 -34.54
C PRO A 10 50.77 16.62 -33.38
N VAL A 11 51.29 16.45 -32.17
CA VAL A 11 50.58 16.64 -30.89
C VAL A 11 50.63 18.13 -30.53
N VAL A 12 49.46 18.74 -30.29
CA VAL A 12 49.33 20.11 -29.75
C VAL A 12 48.19 20.16 -28.70
N LYS A 13 48.62 20.24 -27.44
CA LYS A 13 48.12 21.03 -26.28
C LYS A 13 46.67 21.55 -26.27
N LYS A 14 45.93 21.12 -25.24
CA LYS A 14 44.94 21.87 -24.42
C LYS A 14 45.09 21.28 -23.00
N LYS A 15 45.29 21.97 -21.85
CA LYS A 15 44.91 23.30 -21.32
C LYS A 15 43.39 23.52 -21.19
N ASP A 16 42.89 23.32 -19.97
CA ASP A 16 42.11 24.27 -19.13
C ASP A 16 40.87 23.66 -18.45
N THR A 17 40.93 23.65 -17.12
CA THR A 17 39.89 23.58 -16.06
C THR A 17 38.98 24.84 -16.05
N PRO A 18 38.07 25.12 -15.07
CA PRO A 18 36.97 24.35 -14.44
C PRO A 18 35.64 25.19 -14.26
N ILE A 19 34.70 24.72 -13.41
CA ILE A 19 33.73 25.49 -12.55
C ILE A 19 32.24 25.71 -12.98
N VAL A 20 31.38 24.92 -12.32
CA VAL A 20 30.19 25.28 -11.47
C VAL A 20 28.84 25.66 -12.12
N ARG A 21 27.74 24.96 -11.73
CA ARG A 21 26.54 25.50 -11.00
C ARG A 21 25.35 24.51 -10.82
N LYS A 22 25.14 24.02 -9.57
CA LYS A 22 23.89 24.02 -8.71
C LYS A 22 23.22 22.68 -8.27
N ARG A 23 23.43 22.35 -6.96
CA ARG A 23 22.50 21.86 -5.87
C ARG A 23 22.02 20.39 -5.92
N LYS A 24 22.20 19.45 -4.94
CA LYS A 24 22.53 19.37 -3.48
C LYS A 24 22.85 17.86 -3.14
N PRO A 25 23.53 17.47 -2.01
CA PRO A 25 24.75 18.02 -1.43
C PRO A 25 25.82 16.96 -0.98
N ILE A 26 27.10 17.31 -1.23
CA ILE A 26 28.34 17.07 -0.42
C ILE A 26 28.81 15.59 -0.37
N GLN A 27 29.88 15.14 -1.05
CA GLN A 27 31.29 15.56 -0.99
C GLN A 27 31.99 15.39 -2.37
N GLN A 28 32.81 16.37 -2.77
CA GLN A 28 33.39 16.61 -4.11
C GLN A 28 34.62 15.74 -4.44
N GLU A 29 34.67 15.06 -5.61
CA GLU A 29 35.41 15.36 -6.88
C GLU A 29 36.95 15.23 -6.78
N ALA A 30 37.61 14.27 -7.47
CA ALA A 30 38.13 14.32 -8.87
C ALA A 30 39.30 15.33 -9.05
N GLU A 31 40.37 15.18 -9.85
CA GLU A 31 40.90 14.26 -10.86
C GLU A 31 42.29 14.86 -11.30
N GLU A 32 43.03 14.19 -12.21
CA GLU A 32 44.18 14.71 -13.03
C GLU A 32 45.55 14.88 -12.30
N ASP A 33 46.72 14.48 -12.81
CA ASP A 33 47.15 14.15 -14.16
C ASP A 33 48.47 13.36 -14.16
N SER A 34 48.54 12.43 -15.11
CA SER A 34 49.66 11.78 -15.80
C SER A 34 51.06 12.41 -15.80
N ASN A 35 52.08 11.54 -15.72
CA ASN A 35 53.26 11.39 -16.60
C ASN A 35 54.45 10.85 -15.77
N ASP A 36 54.81 9.58 -15.97
CA ASP A 36 55.84 9.14 -16.94
C ASP A 36 57.24 9.40 -16.38
N GLU A 37 58.24 8.53 -16.51
CA GLU A 37 58.45 7.17 -16.97
C GLU A 37 59.93 6.92 -16.56
N GLU A 38 60.42 5.72 -16.83
CA GLU A 38 61.86 5.38 -16.88
C GLU A 38 62.50 5.09 -15.50
N SER A 39 63.10 3.93 -15.25
CA SER A 39 63.51 2.83 -16.12
C SER A 39 64.29 1.84 -15.25
N GLU A 40 64.22 0.54 -15.57
CA GLU A 40 65.37 -0.39 -15.62
C GLU A 40 66.06 -0.72 -14.26
N ASP A 41 66.20 -1.95 -13.76
CA ASP A 41 66.45 -3.25 -14.41
C ASP A 41 66.20 -4.38 -13.40
N GLU A 42 65.39 -5.37 -13.77
CA GLU A 42 65.46 -6.72 -13.19
C GLU A 42 66.64 -7.46 -13.83
N LEU A 43 67.67 -7.76 -13.03
CA LEU A 43 68.76 -8.68 -13.37
C LEU A 43 68.94 -9.71 -12.26
N ASN A 44 68.16 -10.80 -12.33
CA ASN A 44 68.48 -12.02 -11.61
C ASN A 44 69.54 -12.80 -12.38
N VAL A 45 70.75 -12.84 -11.81
CA VAL A 45 71.91 -13.56 -12.33
C VAL A 45 72.01 -14.88 -11.55
N GLU A 46 71.75 -15.99 -12.24
CA GLU A 46 72.12 -17.33 -11.78
C GLU A 46 73.64 -17.45 -11.63
N GLY A 47 74.06 -17.84 -10.43
CA GLY A 47 75.02 -18.90 -10.16
C GLY A 47 76.48 -18.69 -10.57
N LEU A 48 77.38 -18.71 -9.59
CA LEU A 48 78.59 -19.53 -9.66
C LEU A 48 79.37 -19.57 -8.33
N ILE A 49 79.95 -20.76 -8.06
CA ILE A 49 81.22 -21.02 -7.34
C ILE A 49 81.13 -20.99 -5.79
N ASP A 50 81.62 -21.96 -5.03
CA ASP A 50 82.53 -23.08 -5.30
C ASP A 50 82.50 -24.06 -4.10
N ALA A 51 82.82 -25.34 -4.39
CA ALA A 51 83.67 -26.28 -3.62
C ALA A 51 83.34 -26.55 -2.12
N SER A 52 83.34 -27.78 -1.59
CA SER A 52 83.99 -29.06 -1.94
C SER A 52 83.62 -30.08 -0.86
N ASP A 53 83.66 -31.38 -1.23
CA ASP A 53 84.10 -32.54 -0.41
C ASP A 53 83.25 -32.91 0.83
N ASP A 54 82.85 -34.15 1.13
CA ASP A 54 83.31 -35.49 0.73
C ASP A 54 82.24 -36.54 1.16
N GLU A 55 82.16 -37.64 0.40
CA GLU A 55 82.07 -39.07 0.82
C GLU A 55 80.90 -39.53 1.75
N ASP A 56 80.20 -40.67 1.61
CA ASP A 56 80.28 -41.86 0.75
C ASP A 56 79.05 -42.76 1.05
N GLU A 57 78.64 -43.58 0.07
CA GLU A 57 78.16 -45.00 0.16
C GLU A 57 76.90 -45.33 1.02
N GLU A 58 75.96 -46.23 0.69
CA GLU A 58 75.80 -47.31 -0.30
C GLU A 58 74.32 -47.84 -0.22
N GLU A 59 73.82 -48.36 -1.36
CA GLU A 59 72.97 -49.59 -1.56
C GLU A 59 71.51 -49.68 -1.04
N GLU A 60 70.50 -49.75 -1.95
CA GLU A 60 69.80 -50.96 -2.49
C GLU A 60 68.79 -51.58 -1.48
N GLN A 61 67.57 -52.07 -1.76
CA GLN A 61 66.79 -52.49 -2.94
C GLN A 61 65.31 -52.71 -2.49
N GLU A 62 64.37 -52.49 -3.41
CA GLU A 62 63.14 -53.27 -3.74
C GLU A 62 62.18 -53.79 -2.63
N GLN A 63 60.88 -53.46 -2.74
CA GLN A 63 59.82 -54.41 -3.16
C GLN A 63 58.43 -53.76 -3.32
N GLU A 64 57.73 -54.29 -4.33
CA GLU A 64 56.45 -53.92 -4.95
C GLU A 64 55.22 -54.27 -4.09
N GLU A 65 54.07 -53.63 -4.35
CA GLU A 65 52.79 -54.29 -4.70
C GLU A 65 51.70 -53.24 -5.08
N GLN A 66 51.24 -53.32 -6.33
CA GLN A 66 49.94 -52.83 -6.87
C GLN A 66 48.99 -54.07 -6.97
N PRO A 67 47.79 -54.05 -7.62
CA PRO A 67 46.66 -53.09 -7.74
C PRO A 67 45.29 -53.78 -7.42
N GLN A 68 44.14 -53.08 -7.53
CA GLN A 68 42.94 -53.55 -8.27
C GLN A 68 41.74 -52.59 -8.22
N GLU A 69 41.14 -52.41 -9.41
CA GLU A 69 39.88 -51.77 -9.76
C GLU A 69 38.68 -52.66 -9.37
N GLU A 70 37.48 -52.10 -9.19
CA GLU A 70 36.22 -52.66 -9.73
C GLU A 70 35.03 -51.70 -9.58
N GLU A 71 34.33 -51.50 -10.70
CA GLU A 71 33.04 -50.82 -10.89
C GLU A 71 31.88 -51.64 -10.28
N ASN A 72 30.78 -50.99 -9.87
CA ASN A 72 29.41 -51.33 -10.34
C ASN A 72 28.28 -50.47 -9.72
N ASN A 73 27.30 -50.22 -10.58
CA ASN A 73 26.02 -49.52 -10.44
C ASN A 73 24.97 -50.23 -9.54
N SER A 74 23.84 -49.52 -9.37
CA SER A 74 22.42 -49.93 -9.19
C SER A 74 21.84 -49.56 -7.83
N ASP A 75 20.89 -48.60 -7.80
CA ASP A 75 19.42 -48.81 -7.64
C ASP A 75 19.06 -48.96 -6.15
N ASP A 76 17.96 -48.53 -5.57
CA ASP A 76 16.76 -47.73 -5.85
C ASP A 76 16.12 -47.56 -4.44
N ASP A 77 15.02 -46.81 -4.33
CA ASP A 77 14.04 -46.79 -3.22
C ASP A 77 14.44 -46.01 -1.94
N ASP A 78 13.57 -45.29 -1.23
CA ASP A 78 12.28 -44.59 -1.38
C ASP A 78 12.04 -43.97 0.04
N ASP A 79 10.97 -43.19 0.21
CA ASP A 79 10.41 -42.65 1.48
C ASP A 79 11.02 -41.31 1.97
N ASP A 80 10.26 -40.28 2.39
CA ASP A 80 8.83 -39.96 2.38
C ASP A 80 8.70 -38.52 2.95
N ASP A 81 7.59 -37.86 2.62
CA ASP A 81 6.91 -36.76 3.34
C ASP A 81 7.58 -35.36 3.46
N ASP A 82 7.00 -34.37 2.77
CA ASP A 82 6.28 -33.25 3.44
C ASP A 82 5.69 -32.26 2.41
N ASP A 83 4.36 -32.35 2.31
CA ASP A 83 3.33 -31.32 2.19
C ASP A 83 3.43 -30.15 1.18
N ASP A 84 2.43 -30.22 0.29
CA ASP A 84 1.78 -29.19 -0.52
C ASP A 84 1.59 -27.83 0.19
N ASP A 85 2.00 -26.76 -0.48
CA ASP A 85 1.18 -25.56 -0.80
C ASP A 85 2.12 -24.40 -1.11
N ASP A 86 2.03 -23.86 -2.34
CA ASP A 86 2.21 -22.44 -2.65
C ASP A 86 2.51 -22.28 -4.14
N ASN A 87 1.51 -21.85 -4.91
CA ASN A 87 1.69 -21.00 -6.09
C ASN A 87 0.31 -20.65 -6.67
N ASN A 88 -0.32 -19.61 -6.12
CA ASN A 88 -1.43 -18.93 -6.78
C ASN A 88 -1.22 -17.42 -6.71
N SER A 89 -0.16 -16.95 -7.36
CA SER A 89 0.22 -15.54 -7.49
C SER A 89 -0.45 -14.91 -8.71
N GLU A 90 -1.77 -14.69 -8.64
CA GLU A 90 -2.48 -13.88 -9.64
C GLU A 90 -3.76 -13.19 -9.09
N ALA A 91 -3.86 -13.01 -7.76
CA ALA A 91 -5.02 -12.40 -7.09
C ALA A 91 -4.73 -11.11 -6.28
N ASP A 92 -3.46 -10.71 -6.11
CA ASP A 92 -3.05 -9.76 -5.06
C ASP A 92 -3.24 -8.27 -5.39
N SER A 93 -3.63 -7.90 -6.61
CA SER A 93 -3.73 -6.49 -7.01
C SER A 93 -4.98 -5.75 -6.48
N GLU A 94 -5.99 -6.48 -5.99
CA GLU A 94 -7.19 -5.89 -5.37
C GLU A 94 -7.13 -5.89 -3.83
N GLU A 95 -6.30 -6.74 -3.21
CA GLU A 95 -6.08 -6.77 -1.75
C GLU A 95 -5.07 -5.72 -1.29
N GLU A 96 -3.99 -5.45 -2.05
CA GLU A 96 -3.05 -4.35 -1.77
C GLU A 96 -3.73 -2.97 -1.84
N LEU A 97 -4.65 -2.77 -2.78
CA LEU A 97 -5.41 -1.51 -2.89
C LEU A 97 -6.39 -1.33 -1.72
N ASN A 98 -6.93 -2.43 -1.18
CA ASN A 98 -7.84 -2.41 -0.03
C ASN A 98 -7.09 -2.33 1.32
N GLN A 99 -5.82 -2.78 1.38
CA GLN A 99 -4.91 -2.55 2.50
C GLN A 99 -4.40 -1.10 2.52
N LEU A 100 -4.01 -0.54 1.38
CA LEU A 100 -3.62 0.88 1.26
C LEU A 100 -4.76 1.86 1.56
N LEU A 101 -6.02 1.46 1.31
CA LEU A 101 -7.21 2.24 1.69
C LEU A 101 -7.65 1.98 3.15
N GLY A 102 -7.11 0.94 3.80
CA GLY A 102 -7.40 0.55 5.18
C GLY A 102 -6.40 1.09 6.21
N GLU A 103 -5.18 1.45 5.77
CA GLU A 103 -4.11 2.00 6.61
C GLU A 103 -4.16 3.53 6.78
N GLU A 104 -5.02 4.24 6.03
CA GLU A 104 -5.22 5.70 6.14
C GLU A 104 -6.30 6.13 7.17
N GLU A 105 -6.78 5.23 8.05
CA GLU A 105 -7.80 5.53 9.08
C GLU A 105 -7.35 5.34 10.54
N GLU A 106 -6.05 5.43 10.85
CA GLU A 106 -5.51 5.56 12.23
C GLU A 106 -4.85 6.94 12.47
N GLU A 107 -5.64 8.02 12.43
CA GLU A 107 -5.23 9.33 12.95
C GLU A 107 -5.96 9.62 14.27
N ASP A 108 -5.29 9.31 15.38
CA ASP A 108 -5.66 9.77 16.73
C ASP A 108 -5.20 11.23 16.95
N PRO A 109 -6.04 12.11 17.55
CA PRO A 109 -5.79 13.56 17.58
C PRO A 109 -5.14 14.04 18.91
N SER A 110 -3.83 14.29 18.89
CA SER A 110 -3.07 15.13 19.85
C SER A 110 -1.67 15.33 19.24
N ASP A 111 -1.08 16.50 19.04
CA ASP A 111 -1.11 17.74 19.78
C ASP A 111 -0.84 18.92 18.83
N TYR A 112 -1.60 19.99 19.03
CA TYR A 112 -1.24 21.33 18.60
C TYR A 112 -0.11 21.84 19.51
N ASN A 113 1.03 22.23 18.94
CA ASN A 113 1.47 23.63 19.02
C ASN A 113 2.69 23.92 18.14
N SER A 114 2.64 25.14 17.63
CA SER A 114 3.43 25.77 16.59
C SER A 114 4.70 26.45 17.11
N ASP A 115 5.46 26.96 16.15
CA ASP A 115 6.44 28.06 16.23
C ASP A 115 7.88 27.66 16.65
N GLU A 116 8.97 28.07 16.00
CA GLU A 116 9.20 29.04 14.93
C GLU A 116 10.66 28.86 14.44
N PHE A 117 10.86 28.81 13.13
CA PHE A 117 11.85 29.54 12.30
C PHE A 117 13.37 29.69 12.65
N SER A 118 14.19 29.43 11.61
CA SER A 118 15.51 30.02 11.23
C SER A 118 16.76 29.72 12.09
N ASP A 119 17.99 29.55 11.61
CA ASP A 119 18.65 29.59 10.29
C ASP A 119 20.03 28.88 10.41
N GLU A 120 20.59 28.52 9.25
CA GLU A 120 21.76 27.68 8.92
C GLU A 120 23.18 27.95 9.55
N PRO A 121 24.14 27.00 9.38
CA PRO A 121 25.35 26.79 10.20
C PRO A 121 26.68 27.25 9.54
N LYS A 122 27.79 27.29 10.30
CA LYS A 122 29.21 27.26 9.83
C LYS A 122 30.20 26.75 10.89
N ASP A 123 30.87 25.65 10.52
CA ASP A 123 32.31 25.38 10.42
C ASP A 123 33.31 25.62 11.59
N ASP A 124 34.16 24.59 11.71
CA ASP A 124 35.58 24.56 12.11
C ASP A 124 35.96 24.59 13.60
N ASP A 125 36.24 23.39 14.15
CA ASP A 125 37.16 23.23 15.28
C ASP A 125 37.68 21.78 15.43
N LEU A 126 38.72 21.43 14.67
CA LEU A 126 39.67 20.37 15.05
C LEU A 126 41.10 20.77 14.65
N SER A 127 41.61 21.79 15.34
CA SER A 127 43.04 22.02 15.50
C SER A 127 43.33 22.13 16.99
N ARG A 128 44.07 21.16 17.55
CA ARG A 128 44.88 21.23 18.80
C ARG A 128 45.17 19.83 19.35
N ILE A 129 46.03 19.08 18.68
CA ILE A 129 46.92 18.15 19.40
C ILE A 129 48.35 18.50 18.98
N ASN A 130 49.01 19.22 19.88
CA ASN A 130 50.39 19.65 19.76
C ASN A 130 51.32 18.45 19.92
N ILE A 131 52.00 18.11 18.83
CA ILE A 131 53.18 17.24 18.77
C ILE A 131 54.29 17.92 19.59
N LYS A 132 54.61 17.38 20.76
CA LYS A 132 55.78 17.80 21.54
C LYS A 132 56.94 16.85 21.26
N SER A 133 57.70 17.18 20.23
CA SER A 133 59.07 16.74 20.04
C SER A 133 59.94 17.18 21.23
N LEU A 134 60.44 16.24 22.03
CA LEU A 134 61.56 16.50 22.94
C LEU A 134 62.88 16.32 22.19
N SER A 135 63.25 17.36 21.45
CA SER A 135 64.65 17.73 21.31
C SER A 135 65.15 18.19 22.69
N VAL A 136 66.04 17.39 23.26
CA VAL A 136 67.13 17.74 24.19
C VAL A 136 67.22 19.24 24.52
N SER A 137 66.62 19.66 25.63
CA SER A 137 67.04 20.84 26.40
C SER A 137 66.51 20.72 27.82
N ASP A 138 67.29 20.11 28.71
CA ASP A 138 67.04 20.02 30.15
C ASP A 138 66.73 21.41 30.76
N PRO A 139 65.56 21.63 31.38
CA PRO A 139 65.35 22.71 32.33
C PRO A 139 65.26 22.15 33.75
N SER A 140 65.97 21.08 34.07
CA SER A 140 66.38 20.81 35.44
C SER A 140 67.48 19.76 35.46
N ILE A 141 68.71 20.21 35.26
CA ILE A 141 69.80 19.71 36.09
C ILE A 141 69.35 19.97 37.54
N GLN A 142 68.52 19.09 38.13
CA GLN A 142 68.58 18.88 39.57
C GLN A 142 70.02 18.47 39.77
N LYS A 143 70.85 19.45 40.18
CA LYS A 143 72.31 19.36 40.37
C LYS A 143 72.67 17.89 40.49
N ASN A 144 73.20 17.30 39.42
CA ASN A 144 73.90 16.02 39.50
C ASN A 144 74.97 16.27 40.54
N SER A 145 74.63 16.03 41.79
CA SER A 145 75.37 16.58 42.89
C SER A 145 76.60 15.71 42.91
N ILE A 146 77.70 16.32 42.48
CA ILE A 146 79.03 15.73 42.51
C ILE A 146 79.31 15.51 43.99
N SER A 147 78.96 14.32 44.45
CA SER A 147 79.37 13.80 45.74
C SER A 147 80.68 13.08 45.54
N LYS A 148 81.39 12.79 46.62
CA LYS A 148 82.55 11.92 46.57
C LYS A 148 82.12 10.55 47.06
N PHE A 149 82.65 9.51 46.42
CA PHE A 149 82.71 8.20 47.07
C PHE A 149 83.55 8.31 48.35
N SER A 150 83.46 7.31 49.23
CA SER A 150 84.35 7.17 50.40
C SER A 150 85.84 7.27 50.05
N ASP A 151 86.16 7.00 48.79
CA ASP A 151 87.52 6.84 48.26
C ASP A 151 88.01 8.11 47.53
N GLY A 152 87.20 9.18 47.52
CA GLY A 152 87.55 10.48 46.94
C GLY A 152 87.24 10.66 45.45
N SER A 153 86.82 9.60 44.74
CA SER A 153 86.36 9.67 43.35
C SER A 153 85.02 10.39 43.21
N ILE A 154 84.79 10.97 42.03
CA ILE A 154 83.57 11.75 41.72
C ILE A 154 82.39 10.79 41.51
N ARG A 155 81.31 10.98 42.28
CA ARG A 155 80.02 10.28 42.16
C ARG A 155 78.96 11.23 41.61
N ILE A 156 78.30 10.80 40.54
CA ILE A 156 77.10 11.46 40.00
C ILE A 156 75.89 10.86 40.71
N LEU A 157 75.21 11.65 41.54
CA LEU A 157 73.93 11.23 42.14
C LEU A 157 72.82 11.38 41.10
N LYS A 158 72.31 10.23 40.61
CA LYS A 158 71.12 10.15 39.75
C LYS A 158 69.85 10.29 40.62
N PRO A 159 68.72 10.79 40.07
CA PRO A 159 67.43 10.76 40.76
C PRO A 159 67.01 9.31 41.09
N GLU A 160 66.18 9.14 42.13
CA GLU A 160 65.60 7.85 42.48
C GLU A 160 64.66 7.37 41.36
N ILE A 161 64.67 6.06 41.10
CA ILE A 161 63.78 5.42 40.13
C ILE A 161 62.40 5.28 40.78
N GLU A 162 61.36 5.83 40.15
CA GLU A 162 59.97 5.59 40.55
C GLU A 162 59.51 4.25 39.96
N PRO A 163 59.23 3.20 40.75
CA PRO A 163 58.71 1.94 40.24
C PRO A 163 57.24 2.10 39.86
N LYS A 164 56.96 2.20 38.56
CA LYS A 164 55.61 2.20 37.99
C LYS A 164 55.44 0.92 37.17
N TYR A 165 54.26 0.32 37.26
CA TYR A 165 53.85 -0.72 36.33
C TYR A 165 53.52 -0.04 35.01
N ASP A 166 54.38 -0.23 34.02
CA ASP A 166 54.23 0.34 32.68
C ASP A 166 53.22 -0.48 31.85
N SER A 167 52.88 -0.01 30.65
CA SER A 167 51.90 -0.68 29.77
C SER A 167 52.32 -2.08 29.30
N ASP A 168 53.61 -2.41 29.41
CA ASP A 168 54.22 -3.67 28.98
C ASP A 168 55.14 -4.19 30.10
N ASP A 169 54.55 -4.45 31.27
CA ASP A 169 55.20 -5.21 32.33
C ASP A 169 54.72 -6.66 32.27
N SER A 170 55.59 -7.60 32.64
CA SER A 170 55.29 -9.05 32.54
C SER A 170 54.17 -9.52 33.50
N ASP A 171 53.61 -8.60 34.28
CA ASP A 171 52.58 -8.84 35.29
C ASP A 171 51.43 -7.84 35.10
N ALA A 172 50.19 -8.32 35.16
CA ALA A 172 48.97 -7.52 35.00
C ALA A 172 48.20 -7.44 36.32
N GLU A 173 47.32 -6.45 36.47
CA GLU A 173 46.52 -6.28 37.69
C GLU A 173 45.48 -7.42 37.83
N ASN A 174 45.83 -8.47 38.57
CA ASN A 174 44.91 -9.53 38.94
C ASN A 174 44.09 -9.14 40.17
N PHE A 175 42.76 -9.09 40.06
CA PHE A 175 41.86 -8.84 41.19
C PHE A 175 41.82 -10.00 42.19
N ASN A 176 41.98 -11.22 41.68
CA ASN A 176 42.13 -12.41 42.50
C ASN A 176 43.59 -12.57 42.95
N THR A 177 43.80 -13.06 44.17
CA THR A 177 45.15 -13.33 44.71
C THR A 177 45.42 -14.83 44.87
N ILE A 178 44.76 -15.68 44.09
CA ILE A 178 44.80 -17.14 44.27
C ILE A 178 46.09 -17.77 43.70
N GLY A 179 46.74 -17.10 42.76
CA GLY A 179 47.95 -17.61 42.10
C GLY A 179 47.67 -18.87 41.28
N ASN A 180 48.71 -19.67 41.06
CA ASN A 180 48.61 -20.90 40.26
C ASN A 180 48.10 -22.11 41.08
N ILE A 181 46.95 -21.95 41.73
CA ILE A 181 46.24 -23.05 42.40
C ILE A 181 45.13 -23.59 41.50
N PRO A 182 44.81 -24.90 41.57
CA PRO A 182 43.72 -25.46 40.79
C PRO A 182 42.39 -24.81 41.22
N ILE A 183 41.68 -24.20 40.26
CA ILE A 183 40.35 -23.56 40.47
C ILE A 183 39.34 -24.55 41.07
N SER A 184 39.57 -25.85 40.90
CA SER A 184 38.76 -26.91 41.50
C SER A 184 38.60 -26.80 43.03
N ALA A 185 39.56 -26.17 43.72
CA ALA A 185 39.46 -25.87 45.15
C ALA A 185 38.27 -24.95 45.53
N TYR A 186 37.68 -24.24 44.56
CA TYR A 186 36.55 -23.34 44.76
C TYR A 186 35.23 -23.86 44.17
N ASP A 187 35.20 -25.07 43.59
CA ASP A 187 34.02 -25.63 42.92
C ASP A 187 32.81 -25.72 43.85
N GLU A 188 33.04 -26.10 45.11
CA GLU A 188 32.03 -26.21 46.16
C GLU A 188 31.67 -24.86 46.81
N MET A 189 32.42 -23.79 46.50
CA MET A 189 32.31 -22.49 47.17
C MET A 189 31.50 -21.48 46.34
N PRO A 190 30.76 -20.55 46.98
CA PRO A 190 30.03 -19.48 46.29
C PRO A 190 30.93 -18.29 45.87
N HIS A 191 32.24 -18.39 46.09
CA HIS A 191 33.23 -17.34 45.84
C HIS A 191 34.51 -17.97 45.28
N ILE A 192 35.30 -17.19 44.55
CA ILE A 192 36.59 -17.60 43.97
C ILE A 192 37.67 -16.73 44.58
N GLY A 193 38.32 -17.22 45.63
CA GLY A 193 39.39 -16.48 46.31
C GLY A 193 38.97 -15.20 47.04
N TYR A 194 39.97 -14.37 47.33
CA TYR A 194 39.86 -13.11 48.04
C TYR A 194 40.61 -12.02 47.26
N ASP A 195 40.19 -10.76 47.43
CA ASP A 195 40.97 -9.61 46.95
C ASP A 195 42.16 -9.30 47.88
N ILE A 196 43.03 -8.37 47.47
CA ILE A 196 44.19 -7.90 48.25
C ILE A 196 43.78 -7.34 49.64
N ASN A 197 42.53 -6.89 49.77
CA ASN A 197 41.96 -6.33 50.99
C ASN A 197 41.20 -7.37 51.86
N GLY A 198 41.15 -8.64 51.43
CA GLY A 198 40.46 -9.73 52.13
C GLY A 198 38.94 -9.82 51.91
N LYS A 199 38.38 -9.13 50.92
CA LYS A 199 36.97 -9.27 50.51
C LYS A 199 36.79 -10.52 49.66
N ARG A 200 35.68 -11.23 49.88
CA ARG A 200 35.29 -12.40 49.06
C ARG A 200 34.89 -11.97 47.66
N ILE A 201 35.49 -12.58 46.65
CA ILE A 201 35.14 -12.41 45.24
C ILE A 201 34.01 -13.39 44.91
N MET A 202 32.77 -12.90 44.82
CA MET A 202 31.60 -13.75 44.61
C MET A 202 31.57 -14.28 43.17
N ARG A 203 31.07 -15.52 42.99
CA ARG A 203 30.82 -16.05 41.64
C ARG A 203 29.72 -15.25 40.94
N PRO A 204 29.85 -14.93 39.64
CA PRO A 204 28.75 -14.41 38.85
C PRO A 204 27.61 -15.45 38.77
N ALA A 205 26.40 -15.00 38.44
CA ALA A 205 25.21 -15.85 38.42
C ALA A 205 25.43 -17.08 37.52
N LYS A 206 25.08 -18.28 38.03
CA LYS A 206 25.09 -19.51 37.22
C LYS A 206 24.04 -19.35 36.12
N GLY A 207 24.48 -19.32 34.87
CA GLY A 207 23.61 -19.32 33.68
C GLY A 207 22.63 -20.50 33.70
N SER A 208 21.58 -20.39 32.89
CA SER A 208 20.60 -21.46 32.73
C SER A 208 21.31 -22.77 32.34
N ALA A 209 20.75 -23.92 32.73
CA ALA A 209 21.22 -25.21 32.23
C ALA A 209 21.16 -25.28 30.69
N LEU A 210 20.29 -24.44 30.10
CA LEU A 210 20.17 -24.24 28.66
C LEU A 210 21.36 -23.46 28.10
N ASP A 211 21.84 -22.43 28.80
CA ASP A 211 22.99 -21.61 28.38
C ASP A 211 24.29 -22.44 28.43
N GLN A 212 24.46 -23.28 29.45
CA GLN A 212 25.61 -24.21 29.54
C GLN A 212 25.59 -25.26 28.43
N LEU A 213 24.40 -25.69 28.01
CA LEU A 213 24.23 -26.63 26.91
C LEU A 213 24.49 -25.93 25.57
N LEU A 214 24.03 -24.68 25.40
CA LEU A 214 24.36 -23.85 24.24
C LEU A 214 25.86 -23.60 24.13
N GLU A 215 26.54 -23.22 25.21
CA GLU A 215 28.00 -23.02 25.24
C GLU A 215 28.81 -24.29 24.95
N SER A 216 28.18 -25.47 25.06
CA SER A 216 28.80 -26.76 24.71
C SER A 216 28.56 -27.18 23.26
N ILE A 217 27.52 -26.65 22.62
CA ILE A 217 27.17 -26.91 21.22
C ILE A 217 27.83 -25.85 20.34
N ASP A 218 27.55 -24.58 20.65
CA ASP A 218 28.06 -23.41 19.97
C ASP A 218 29.02 -22.67 20.91
N LEU A 219 30.31 -22.91 20.67
CA LEU A 219 31.39 -22.29 21.44
C LEU A 219 31.33 -20.75 21.26
N PRO A 220 31.40 -19.96 22.34
CA PRO A 220 31.42 -18.50 22.25
C PRO A 220 32.58 -17.98 21.36
N GLU A 221 32.37 -16.84 20.70
CA GLU A 221 33.46 -16.13 20.02
C GLU A 221 34.56 -15.77 21.03
N GLY A 222 35.81 -16.00 20.66
CA GLY A 222 36.96 -15.84 21.56
C GLY A 222 37.11 -16.95 22.61
N TRP A 223 36.47 -18.12 22.47
CA TRP A 223 36.58 -19.22 23.43
C TRP A 223 38.00 -19.81 23.50
N THR A 224 38.60 -19.78 24.70
CA THR A 224 39.97 -20.28 24.95
C THR A 224 40.03 -21.67 25.59
N GLY A 225 38.89 -22.23 26.01
CA GLY A 225 38.84 -23.47 26.79
C GLY A 225 39.38 -23.37 28.23
N LEU A 226 39.86 -22.19 28.65
CA LEU A 226 40.37 -21.92 29.99
C LEU A 226 39.30 -21.26 30.86
N LEU A 227 39.41 -21.43 32.17
CA LEU A 227 38.56 -20.76 33.16
C LEU A 227 39.24 -19.46 33.62
N ASP A 228 38.50 -18.35 33.62
CA ASP A 228 38.98 -17.08 34.14
C ASP A 228 39.19 -17.16 35.66
N GLN A 229 40.37 -16.74 36.13
CA GLN A 229 40.73 -16.75 37.54
C GLN A 229 39.88 -15.75 38.37
N ASN A 230 39.37 -14.69 37.74
CA ASN A 230 38.55 -13.67 38.42
C ASN A 230 37.08 -14.09 38.57
N THR A 231 36.48 -14.62 37.51
CA THR A 231 35.04 -14.89 37.45
C THR A 231 34.66 -16.37 37.52
N GLY A 232 35.60 -17.29 37.23
CA GLY A 232 35.33 -18.73 37.10
C GLY A 232 34.41 -19.09 35.94
N THR A 233 34.15 -18.15 35.03
CA THR A 233 33.49 -18.38 33.75
C THR A 233 34.53 -18.73 32.68
N SER A 234 34.10 -19.09 31.48
CA SER A 234 35.00 -19.32 30.35
C SER A 234 35.73 -18.03 29.96
N LEU A 235 37.07 -18.07 29.85
CA LEU A 235 37.89 -16.93 29.46
C LEU A 235 37.71 -16.64 27.97
N LYS A 236 37.30 -15.42 27.65
CA LYS A 236 37.06 -14.94 26.27
C LYS A 236 38.16 -13.97 25.86
N LEU A 237 38.66 -14.10 24.63
CA LEU A 237 39.53 -13.10 23.99
C LEU A 237 38.71 -11.92 23.48
N THR A 238 39.31 -10.73 23.49
CA THR A 238 38.74 -9.53 22.89
C THR A 238 38.92 -9.52 21.37
N ASP A 239 38.07 -8.76 20.66
CA ASP A 239 38.17 -8.62 19.20
C ASP A 239 39.52 -8.04 18.78
N GLU A 240 40.08 -7.09 19.56
CA GLU A 240 41.41 -6.51 19.34
C GLU A 240 42.54 -7.55 19.47
N GLU A 241 42.45 -8.44 20.46
CA GLU A 241 43.40 -9.55 20.63
C GLU A 241 43.26 -10.59 19.51
N LEU A 242 42.02 -10.88 19.07
CA LEU A 242 41.76 -11.77 17.94
C LEU A 242 42.30 -11.19 16.64
N GLU A 243 42.11 -9.89 16.41
CA GLU A 243 42.70 -9.16 15.29
C GLU A 243 44.23 -9.13 15.37
N LEU A 244 44.81 -8.92 16.55
CA LEU A 244 46.25 -8.95 16.74
C LEU A 244 46.82 -10.35 16.46
N ILE A 245 46.17 -11.42 16.93
CA ILE A 245 46.55 -12.81 16.65
C ILE A 245 46.44 -13.09 15.14
N ARG A 246 45.39 -12.58 14.48
CA ARG A 246 45.22 -12.67 13.03
C ARG A 246 46.33 -11.92 12.30
N LYS A 247 46.64 -10.67 12.67
CA LYS A 247 47.74 -9.88 12.09
C LYS A 247 49.07 -10.61 12.23
N ILE A 248 49.34 -11.23 13.39
CA ILE A 248 50.55 -12.05 13.62
C ILE A 248 50.58 -13.30 12.74
N GLN A 249 49.46 -14.02 12.61
CA GLN A 249 49.39 -15.23 11.76
C GLN A 249 49.54 -14.91 10.27
N GLN A 250 48.99 -13.77 9.83
CA GLN A 250 49.04 -13.30 8.45
C GLN A 250 50.34 -12.55 8.11
N GLN A 251 51.25 -12.38 9.09
CA GLN A 251 52.48 -11.59 8.96
C GLN A 251 52.19 -10.14 8.52
N GLU A 252 51.04 -9.61 8.93
CA GLU A 252 50.68 -8.21 8.74
C GLU A 252 51.35 -7.34 9.80
N ASN A 253 51.48 -6.04 9.53
CA ASN A 253 52.04 -5.09 10.48
C ASN A 253 51.17 -5.03 11.75
N THR A 254 51.78 -5.34 12.89
CA THR A 254 51.13 -5.28 14.21
C THR A 254 51.02 -3.85 14.74
N ASP A 255 52.00 -3.00 14.45
CA ASP A 255 51.97 -1.56 14.76
C ASP A 255 51.63 -0.76 13.50
N GLU A 256 50.49 -0.07 13.55
CA GLU A 256 49.98 0.72 12.42
C GLU A 256 50.81 1.99 12.17
N ASN A 257 51.68 2.38 13.10
CA ASN A 257 52.47 3.62 13.00
C ASN A 257 53.80 3.46 12.24
N ILE A 258 54.25 2.23 11.95
CA ILE A 258 55.53 1.97 11.28
C ILE A 258 55.30 1.95 9.77
N ASN A 259 56.04 2.81 9.03
CA ASN A 259 56.07 2.76 7.57
C ASN A 259 57.08 1.67 7.12
N PRO A 260 56.65 0.60 6.43
CA PRO A 260 57.56 -0.45 5.93
C PRO A 260 58.58 0.05 4.90
N TYR A 261 58.33 1.22 4.31
CA TYR A 261 59.07 1.76 3.18
C TYR A 261 59.70 3.13 3.51
N GLU A 262 60.38 3.22 4.66
CA GLU A 262 61.17 4.41 5.00
C GLU A 262 62.34 4.60 4.01
N PRO A 263 62.57 5.83 3.50
CA PRO A 263 63.68 6.10 2.60
C PRO A 263 65.04 5.92 3.29
N LEU A 264 65.98 5.24 2.63
CA LEU A 264 67.31 4.94 3.15
C LEU A 264 68.14 6.22 3.35
N ILE A 265 68.57 6.47 4.59
CA ILE A 265 69.39 7.64 4.95
C ILE A 265 70.87 7.28 4.79
N ASP A 266 71.50 7.87 3.77
CA ASP A 266 72.93 7.73 3.42
C ASP A 266 73.87 8.41 4.45
N TRP A 267 74.00 7.82 5.65
CA TRP A 267 74.87 8.36 6.71
C TRP A 267 76.37 8.12 6.46
N PHE A 268 76.72 7.18 5.58
CA PHE A 268 78.11 6.77 5.29
C PHE A 268 78.60 7.25 3.92
N THR A 269 77.80 7.06 2.87
CA THR A 269 78.11 7.42 1.46
C THR A 269 78.16 8.93 1.22
N LYS A 270 77.77 9.73 2.22
CA LYS A 270 77.89 11.19 2.21
C LYS A 270 79.34 11.67 2.02
N ASP A 271 80.33 10.88 2.43
CA ASP A 271 81.75 11.22 2.32
C ASP A 271 82.43 10.39 1.19
N GLU A 272 82.91 11.05 0.12
CA GLU A 272 83.53 10.38 -1.05
C GLU A 272 85.02 10.03 -0.86
N GLU A 273 85.44 8.83 -1.26
CA GLU A 273 86.85 8.39 -1.24
C GLU A 273 87.67 8.89 -2.44
N ILE A 274 88.86 9.46 -2.19
CA ILE A 274 89.71 10.11 -3.20
C ILE A 274 90.67 9.12 -3.92
N MET A 275 90.98 7.97 -3.32
CA MET A 275 91.91 6.98 -3.89
C MET A 275 91.31 5.58 -3.87
N PRO A 276 91.59 4.74 -4.89
CA PRO A 276 91.18 3.35 -4.83
C PRO A 276 91.88 2.63 -3.68
N VAL A 277 91.18 1.71 -3.03
CA VAL A 277 91.66 0.95 -1.87
C VAL A 277 92.94 0.14 -2.18
N THR A 278 93.21 -0.20 -3.45
CA THR A 278 94.39 -0.99 -3.86
C THR A 278 95.09 -0.46 -5.12
N ALA A 279 96.40 -0.66 -5.22
CA ALA A 279 97.27 -0.18 -6.31
C ALA A 279 97.86 -1.32 -7.20
N VAL A 280 97.06 -2.33 -7.55
CA VAL A 280 97.51 -3.52 -8.31
C VAL A 280 97.63 -3.23 -9.83
N PRO A 281 98.75 -3.58 -10.52
CA PRO A 281 98.89 -3.38 -11.98
C PRO A 281 97.93 -4.22 -12.84
N GLU A 282 97.47 -3.66 -13.96
CA GLU A 282 96.46 -4.30 -14.81
C GLU A 282 96.99 -5.46 -15.71
N PRO A 283 96.28 -6.61 -15.80
CA PRO A 283 96.69 -7.73 -16.67
C PRO A 283 96.38 -7.53 -18.16
N LYS A 284 97.25 -8.08 -19.03
CA LYS A 284 97.14 -7.96 -20.50
C LYS A 284 95.81 -8.44 -21.12
N ARG A 285 95.09 -9.36 -20.46
CA ARG A 285 93.77 -9.84 -20.91
C ARG A 285 92.71 -8.74 -20.99
N ARG A 286 92.91 -7.61 -20.30
CA ARG A 286 92.02 -6.43 -20.39
C ARG A 286 92.16 -5.70 -21.74
N PHE A 287 93.24 -5.92 -22.49
CA PHE A 287 93.54 -5.19 -23.73
C PHE A 287 93.48 -6.05 -25.01
N VAL A 288 93.26 -7.36 -24.91
CA VAL A 288 93.26 -8.30 -26.06
C VAL A 288 91.91 -9.01 -26.12
N PRO A 289 91.33 -9.29 -27.32
CA PRO A 289 90.07 -10.03 -27.45
C PRO A 289 90.06 -11.34 -26.66
N SER A 290 88.90 -11.67 -26.11
CA SER A 290 88.81 -12.72 -25.10
C SER A 290 89.03 -14.12 -25.70
N LYS A 291 89.96 -14.88 -25.12
CA LYS A 291 90.21 -16.27 -25.55
C LYS A 291 89.08 -17.22 -25.17
N HIS A 292 88.27 -16.88 -24.16
CA HIS A 292 87.14 -17.69 -23.73
C HIS A 292 85.96 -17.59 -24.71
N GLU A 293 85.67 -16.40 -25.23
CA GLU A 293 84.68 -16.22 -26.29
C GLU A 293 85.06 -16.97 -27.56
N ALA A 294 86.34 -16.89 -27.98
CA ALA A 294 86.81 -17.66 -29.13
C ALA A 294 86.60 -19.18 -28.96
N LYS A 295 86.79 -19.72 -27.74
CA LYS A 295 86.46 -21.13 -27.43
C LYS A 295 84.95 -21.41 -27.48
N ARG A 296 84.11 -20.50 -26.97
CA ARG A 296 82.64 -20.65 -26.95
C ARG A 296 82.06 -20.63 -28.36
N VAL A 297 82.51 -19.70 -29.21
CA VAL A 297 82.10 -19.63 -30.62
C VAL A 297 82.40 -20.94 -31.32
N MET A 298 83.60 -21.51 -31.11
CA MET A 298 83.97 -22.80 -31.70
C MET A 298 83.14 -23.97 -31.17
N LYS A 299 82.70 -23.95 -29.90
CA LYS A 299 81.77 -24.94 -29.34
C LYS A 299 80.39 -24.88 -30.02
N ILE A 300 79.83 -23.68 -30.22
CA ILE A 300 78.54 -23.48 -30.88
C ILE A 300 78.62 -23.88 -32.36
N VAL A 301 79.68 -23.47 -33.06
CA VAL A 301 79.91 -23.88 -34.46
C VAL A 301 79.97 -25.40 -34.59
N LYS A 302 80.58 -26.09 -33.62
CA LYS A 302 80.60 -27.56 -33.58
C LYS A 302 79.19 -28.13 -33.36
N ALA A 303 78.42 -27.58 -32.43
CA ALA A 303 77.05 -28.01 -32.15
C ALA A 303 76.05 -27.76 -33.29
N ILE A 304 76.20 -26.66 -34.04
CA ILE A 304 75.41 -26.38 -35.25
C ILE A 304 75.75 -27.37 -36.37
N ARG A 305 77.04 -27.71 -36.56
CA ARG A 305 77.45 -28.74 -37.54
C ARG A 305 76.95 -30.14 -37.21
N GLU A 306 76.85 -30.44 -35.92
CA GLU A 306 76.31 -31.71 -35.40
C GLU A 306 74.77 -31.72 -35.37
N GLY A 307 74.09 -30.61 -35.72
CA GLY A 307 72.63 -30.53 -35.79
C GLY A 307 71.92 -30.45 -34.44
N ARG A 308 72.65 -30.37 -33.32
CA ARG A 308 72.06 -30.26 -31.97
C ARG A 308 71.46 -28.89 -31.68
N ILE A 309 71.96 -27.86 -32.37
CA ILE A 309 71.45 -26.49 -32.26
C ILE A 309 70.84 -26.11 -33.60
N ILE A 310 69.53 -25.89 -33.59
CA ILE A 310 68.80 -25.35 -34.73
C ILE A 310 69.19 -23.87 -34.88
N PRO A 311 69.63 -23.41 -36.06
CA PRO A 311 69.92 -22.01 -36.30
C PRO A 311 68.70 -21.13 -35.99
N PRO A 312 68.88 -19.91 -35.45
CA PRO A 312 67.78 -19.05 -35.00
C PRO A 312 66.76 -18.72 -36.11
N ASN A 313 67.18 -18.76 -37.37
CA ASN A 313 66.29 -18.54 -38.52
C ASN A 313 65.22 -19.65 -38.68
N LYS A 314 65.53 -20.89 -38.28
CA LYS A 314 64.60 -22.03 -38.37
C LYS A 314 63.63 -22.11 -37.19
N VAL A 315 64.09 -21.75 -35.99
CA VAL A 315 63.23 -21.70 -34.79
C VAL A 315 62.08 -20.72 -35.00
N LYS A 316 62.37 -19.54 -35.58
CA LYS A 316 61.32 -18.58 -35.93
C LYS A 316 60.27 -19.18 -36.87
N GLN A 317 60.69 -19.97 -37.86
CA GLN A 317 59.74 -20.59 -38.80
C GLN A 317 58.83 -21.61 -38.10
N GLN A 318 59.38 -22.46 -37.24
CA GLN A 318 58.59 -23.47 -36.52
C GLN A 318 57.56 -22.86 -35.57
N LEU A 319 57.95 -21.85 -34.78
CA LEU A 319 57.03 -21.15 -33.89
C LEU A 319 55.89 -20.46 -34.66
N THR A 320 56.17 -19.93 -35.86
CA THR A 320 55.10 -19.29 -36.65
C THR A 320 54.11 -20.33 -37.19
N GLU A 321 54.57 -21.54 -37.51
CA GLU A 321 53.71 -22.62 -38.02
C GLU A 321 52.85 -23.23 -36.89
N GLU A 322 53.41 -23.45 -35.69
CA GLU A 322 52.69 -24.01 -34.53
C GLU A 322 51.66 -23.01 -33.94
N GLU A 323 52.01 -21.72 -33.81
CA GLU A 323 51.07 -20.68 -33.33
C GLU A 323 49.89 -20.44 -34.29
N GLU A 324 50.04 -20.75 -35.58
CA GLU A 324 48.96 -20.67 -36.57
C GLU A 324 48.02 -21.89 -36.54
N GLU A 325 48.50 -23.07 -36.16
CA GLU A 325 47.68 -24.30 -36.10
C GLU A 325 46.85 -24.43 -34.81
N ASP A 326 47.35 -23.91 -33.68
CA ASP A 326 46.72 -24.07 -32.34
C ASP A 326 45.66 -23.01 -32.00
N GLN A 327 45.39 -22.04 -32.88
CA GLN A 327 44.34 -21.05 -32.65
C GLN A 327 42.93 -21.66 -32.84
N PHE A 328 42.36 -22.14 -31.71
CA PHE A 328 40.94 -22.47 -31.50
C PHE A 328 40.36 -23.70 -32.23
N ASN A 329 41.20 -24.66 -32.62
CA ASN A 329 40.74 -25.89 -33.29
C ASN A 329 40.39 -27.05 -32.32
N PHE A 330 39.65 -26.80 -31.24
CA PHE A 330 39.09 -27.87 -30.39
C PHE A 330 37.62 -27.61 -30.04
N ASP A 331 36.81 -28.67 -29.99
CA ASP A 331 35.39 -28.60 -29.66
C ASP A 331 35.18 -28.65 -28.14
N LEU A 332 34.70 -27.56 -27.56
CA LEU A 332 34.43 -27.42 -26.12
C LEU A 332 33.13 -28.12 -25.68
N TRP A 333 32.23 -28.40 -26.62
CA TRP A 333 30.83 -28.76 -26.31
C TRP A 333 30.47 -30.21 -26.63
N GLN A 334 31.48 -31.07 -26.83
CA GLN A 334 31.25 -32.46 -27.26
C GLN A 334 30.36 -33.25 -26.27
N ASP A 335 30.42 -32.92 -24.97
CA ASP A 335 29.69 -33.61 -23.89
C ASP A 335 28.74 -32.69 -23.08
N GLU A 336 28.18 -31.62 -23.67
CA GLU A 336 27.32 -30.67 -22.93
C GLU A 336 25.96 -31.30 -22.54
N ILE A 337 25.67 -31.32 -21.23
CA ILE A 337 24.38 -31.73 -20.66
C ILE A 337 23.44 -30.51 -20.66
N GLU A 338 22.24 -30.63 -21.21
CA GLU A 338 21.25 -29.53 -21.24
C GLU A 338 20.80 -29.14 -19.82
N ILE A 339 21.15 -27.93 -19.37
CA ILE A 339 20.69 -27.35 -18.10
C ILE A 339 19.26 -26.83 -18.27
N SER A 340 18.36 -27.18 -17.34
CA SER A 340 17.00 -26.65 -17.30
C SER A 340 16.98 -25.13 -17.03
N ASP A 341 16.05 -24.42 -17.65
CA ASP A 341 15.93 -22.96 -17.51
C ASP A 341 15.45 -22.57 -16.10
N HIS A 342 16.40 -22.35 -15.19
CA HIS A 342 16.14 -21.91 -13.82
C HIS A 342 15.71 -20.43 -13.77
N ILE A 343 14.99 -20.03 -12.70
CA ILE A 343 14.47 -18.65 -12.53
C ILE A 343 15.62 -17.63 -12.55
N MET A 344 16.76 -17.97 -11.96
CA MET A 344 17.97 -17.13 -11.97
C MET A 344 18.57 -16.95 -13.38
N ASN A 345 18.29 -17.88 -14.30
CA ASN A 345 18.92 -17.98 -15.61
C ASN A 345 17.89 -17.86 -16.76
N LEU A 346 16.93 -16.93 -16.65
CA LEU A 346 16.00 -16.64 -17.74
C LEU A 346 16.75 -16.14 -18.98
N ARG A 347 16.84 -17.00 -20.00
CA ARG A 347 17.47 -16.69 -21.28
C ARG A 347 16.70 -15.56 -21.98
N ALA A 348 17.42 -14.66 -22.63
CA ALA A 348 16.78 -13.60 -23.40
C ALA A 348 15.96 -14.19 -24.57
N PRO A 349 14.79 -13.62 -24.90
CA PRO A 349 13.99 -14.09 -26.00
C PRO A 349 14.75 -13.95 -27.33
N LYS A 350 14.68 -15.00 -28.16
CA LYS A 350 15.24 -14.97 -29.51
C LYS A 350 14.45 -13.99 -30.37
N LEU A 351 15.13 -13.31 -31.30
CA LEU A 351 14.45 -12.46 -32.29
C LEU A 351 13.50 -13.34 -33.14
N PRO A 352 12.28 -12.87 -33.45
CA PRO A 352 11.39 -13.60 -34.33
C PRO A 352 12.02 -13.76 -35.72
N PRO A 353 11.73 -14.84 -36.45
CA PRO A 353 12.20 -14.99 -37.82
C PRO A 353 11.60 -13.89 -38.72
N PRO A 354 12.35 -13.42 -39.75
CA PRO A 354 11.84 -12.43 -40.71
C PRO A 354 10.52 -12.88 -41.35
N THR A 355 9.51 -12.00 -41.33
CA THR A 355 8.20 -12.25 -41.94
C THR A 355 8.11 -11.65 -43.36
N ASN A 356 7.01 -11.90 -44.08
CA ASN A 356 6.79 -11.34 -45.42
C ASN A 356 6.82 -9.80 -45.45
N GLU A 357 6.54 -9.13 -44.32
CA GLU A 357 6.57 -7.66 -44.19
C GLU A 357 7.98 -7.08 -44.40
N GLU A 358 9.01 -7.81 -43.97
CA GLU A 358 10.43 -7.43 -44.09
C GLU A 358 11.02 -7.77 -45.45
N SER A 359 10.27 -8.47 -46.31
CA SER A 359 10.75 -8.80 -47.64
C SER A 359 10.96 -7.53 -48.47
N TYR A 360 11.94 -7.54 -49.37
CA TYR A 360 12.16 -6.41 -50.29
C TYR A 360 11.01 -6.22 -51.29
N ASN A 361 10.12 -7.20 -51.40
CA ASN A 361 8.97 -7.19 -52.29
C ASN A 361 7.73 -7.71 -51.54
N PRO A 362 7.25 -6.94 -50.54
CA PRO A 362 6.09 -7.35 -49.77
C PRO A 362 4.82 -7.22 -50.63
N PRO A 363 3.79 -8.03 -50.36
CA PRO A 363 2.46 -7.79 -50.90
C PRO A 363 2.00 -6.34 -50.65
N GLU A 364 1.20 -5.79 -51.56
CA GLU A 364 0.84 -4.36 -51.55
C GLU A 364 0.03 -3.96 -50.31
N GLU A 365 -0.60 -4.92 -49.63
CA GLU A 365 -1.33 -4.72 -48.37
C GLU A 365 -0.43 -4.31 -47.20
N TYR A 366 0.87 -4.63 -47.25
CA TYR A 366 1.83 -4.23 -46.23
C TYR A 366 2.43 -2.85 -46.50
N LEU A 367 2.21 -2.27 -47.68
CA LEU A 367 2.71 -0.93 -47.98
C LEU A 367 1.82 0.10 -47.29
N LEU A 368 2.41 0.86 -46.37
CA LEU A 368 1.69 1.92 -45.66
C LEU A 368 1.16 2.96 -46.64
N THR A 369 -0.05 3.42 -46.37
CA THR A 369 -0.62 4.61 -47.02
C THR A 369 0.22 5.86 -46.66
N GLU A 370 0.11 6.93 -47.46
CA GLU A 370 0.85 8.16 -47.18
C GLU A 370 0.48 8.77 -45.81
N GLU A 371 -0.78 8.62 -45.39
CA GLU A 371 -1.28 9.05 -44.08
C GLU A 371 -0.65 8.23 -42.95
N GLU A 372 -0.65 6.90 -43.05
CA GLU A 372 -0.02 6.01 -42.05
C GLU A 372 1.49 6.24 -41.97
N LYS A 373 2.15 6.45 -43.12
CA LYS A 373 3.57 6.79 -43.16
C LYS A 373 3.84 8.11 -42.45
N SER A 374 2.97 9.10 -42.61
CA SER A 374 3.11 10.38 -41.91
C SER A 374 2.90 10.21 -40.39
N LYS A 375 1.94 9.37 -39.98
CA LYS A 375 1.69 9.04 -38.57
C LYS A 375 2.88 8.31 -37.95
N TRP A 376 3.43 7.32 -38.65
CA TRP A 376 4.62 6.57 -38.22
C TRP A 376 5.84 7.47 -38.07
N LEU A 377 6.03 8.47 -38.95
CA LEU A 377 7.10 9.46 -38.84
C LEU A 377 6.90 10.45 -37.67
N GLN A 378 5.65 10.69 -37.25
CA GLN A 378 5.32 11.52 -36.08
C GLN A 378 5.52 10.76 -34.77
N GLU A 379 5.30 9.45 -34.75
CA GLU A 379 5.52 8.60 -33.59
C GLU A 379 7.01 8.51 -33.23
N SER A 380 7.29 8.49 -31.92
CA SER A 380 8.65 8.39 -31.39
C SER A 380 9.24 7.01 -31.74
N PRO A 381 10.57 6.87 -31.95
CA PRO A 381 11.17 5.59 -32.31
C PRO A 381 10.85 4.42 -31.36
N ILE A 382 10.63 4.70 -30.07
CA ILE A 382 10.36 3.68 -29.03
C ILE A 382 8.90 3.22 -29.06
N ASP A 383 7.96 4.11 -29.38
CA ASP A 383 6.53 3.82 -29.39
C ASP A 383 6.06 3.17 -30.71
N ARG A 384 6.95 3.07 -31.70
CA ARG A 384 6.61 2.49 -33.01
C ARG A 384 6.42 0.99 -32.89
N GLU A 385 5.32 0.50 -33.47
CA GLU A 385 5.09 -0.95 -33.62
C GLU A 385 6.17 -1.65 -34.46
N ARG A 386 6.73 -0.92 -35.45
CA ARG A 386 7.73 -1.42 -36.39
C ARG A 386 8.90 -0.45 -36.49
N ASN A 387 10.11 -0.98 -36.38
CA ASN A 387 11.34 -0.18 -36.47
C ASN A 387 11.65 0.26 -37.91
N PHE A 388 11.13 -0.46 -38.91
CA PHE A 388 11.33 -0.20 -40.33
C PHE A 388 10.03 0.23 -41.03
N LEU A 389 10.17 0.89 -42.18
CA LEU A 389 9.07 1.20 -43.08
C LEU A 389 9.04 0.16 -44.23
N PRO A 390 7.98 -0.65 -44.40
CA PRO A 390 7.89 -1.61 -45.49
C PRO A 390 7.89 -0.90 -46.85
N GLN A 391 8.74 -1.36 -47.75
CA GLN A 391 8.94 -0.76 -49.07
C GLN A 391 9.06 -1.85 -50.13
N LYS A 392 8.43 -1.62 -51.29
CA LYS A 392 8.45 -2.56 -52.42
C LYS A 392 9.52 -2.15 -53.43
N TYR A 393 10.43 -3.07 -53.69
CA TYR A 393 11.48 -2.96 -54.69
C TYR A 393 11.26 -3.99 -55.80
N ASN A 394 11.21 -3.52 -57.05
CA ASN A 394 10.93 -4.37 -58.21
C ASN A 394 12.07 -5.37 -58.53
N SER A 395 13.27 -5.12 -58.01
CA SER A 395 14.43 -5.97 -58.27
C SER A 395 15.42 -5.91 -57.11
N LEU A 396 16.12 -7.02 -56.84
CA LEU A 396 17.10 -7.11 -55.75
C LEU A 396 18.20 -6.05 -55.82
N ARG A 397 18.58 -5.62 -57.04
CA ARG A 397 19.57 -4.55 -57.27
C ARG A 397 19.11 -3.16 -56.82
N GLN A 398 17.81 -2.96 -56.58
CA GLN A 398 17.25 -1.67 -56.13
C GLN A 398 17.14 -1.57 -54.60
N VAL A 399 17.40 -2.67 -53.88
CA VAL A 399 17.31 -2.71 -52.42
C VAL A 399 18.46 -1.87 -51.83
N PRO A 400 18.17 -0.79 -51.08
CA PRO A 400 19.19 0.02 -50.44
C PRO A 400 19.80 -0.72 -49.24
N GLY A 401 21.00 -0.29 -48.83
CA GLY A 401 21.53 -0.67 -47.53
C GLY A 401 20.65 -0.11 -46.41
N TYR A 402 20.19 -0.98 -45.51
CA TYR A 402 19.34 -0.59 -44.38
C TYR A 402 20.13 0.20 -43.34
N GLN A 403 19.88 1.51 -43.25
CA GLN A 403 20.66 2.45 -42.43
C GLN A 403 20.52 2.16 -40.93
N ASP A 404 19.34 1.74 -40.49
CA ASP A 404 19.04 1.51 -39.07
C ASP A 404 19.45 0.11 -38.59
N SER A 405 20.11 -0.69 -39.44
CA SER A 405 20.61 -2.03 -39.07
C SER A 405 21.56 -2.01 -37.87
N VAL A 406 22.49 -1.05 -37.82
CA VAL A 406 23.43 -0.90 -36.70
C VAL A 406 22.70 -0.44 -35.44
N ARG A 407 21.71 0.46 -35.58
CA ARG A 407 20.91 0.95 -34.46
C ARG A 407 20.09 -0.17 -33.82
N GLU A 408 19.38 -0.97 -34.61
CA GLU A 408 18.59 -2.10 -34.10
C GLU A 408 19.46 -3.14 -33.38
N ARG A 409 20.67 -3.43 -33.90
CA ARG A 409 21.60 -4.36 -33.23
C ARG A 409 22.15 -3.78 -31.94
N PHE A 410 22.42 -2.48 -31.92
CA PHE A 410 22.85 -1.77 -30.72
C PHE A 410 21.73 -1.73 -29.67
N GLU A 411 20.51 -1.33 -30.02
CA GLU A 411 19.34 -1.34 -29.14
C GLU A 411 19.06 -2.75 -28.61
N ARG A 412 19.12 -3.78 -29.46
CA ARG A 412 18.99 -5.18 -29.02
C ARG A 412 20.07 -5.57 -28.02
N SER A 413 21.30 -5.07 -28.18
CA SER A 413 22.39 -5.31 -27.22
C SER A 413 22.11 -4.62 -25.89
N LEU A 414 21.58 -3.39 -25.91
CA LEU A 414 21.12 -2.68 -24.70
C LEU A 414 20.00 -3.47 -24.00
N ASP A 415 19.01 -3.95 -24.74
CA ASP A 415 17.90 -4.76 -24.20
C ASP A 415 18.38 -6.05 -23.52
N LEU A 416 19.52 -6.63 -23.94
CA LEU A 416 20.03 -7.86 -23.34
C LEU A 416 20.50 -7.68 -21.90
N TYR A 417 21.14 -6.54 -21.57
CA TYR A 417 21.77 -6.33 -20.27
C TYR A 417 21.12 -5.22 -19.43
N LEU A 418 20.44 -4.26 -20.05
CA LEU A 418 19.77 -3.17 -19.33
C LEU A 418 18.30 -3.47 -19.02
N ALA A 419 17.59 -4.21 -19.89
CA ALA A 419 16.18 -4.48 -19.66
C ALA A 419 15.97 -5.63 -18.67
N PRO A 420 15.20 -5.44 -17.59
CA PRO A 420 14.92 -6.51 -16.63
C PRO A 420 14.09 -7.62 -17.28
N ARG A 421 14.44 -8.88 -17.01
CA ARG A 421 13.76 -10.07 -17.56
C ARG A 421 12.73 -10.56 -16.55
N VAL A 422 11.44 -10.52 -16.92
CA VAL A 422 10.31 -10.96 -16.08
C VAL A 422 9.53 -12.05 -16.81
N ARG A 423 9.16 -13.12 -16.09
CA ARG A 423 8.25 -14.16 -16.60
C ARG A 423 6.82 -13.65 -16.44
N HIS A 424 6.14 -13.38 -17.54
CA HIS A 424 4.74 -12.91 -17.53
C HIS A 424 3.82 -13.98 -18.11
N ASN A 425 2.81 -14.40 -17.36
CA ASN A 425 1.77 -15.31 -17.85
C ASN A 425 0.83 -14.55 -18.78
N LYS A 426 0.97 -14.77 -20.09
CA LYS A 426 0.03 -14.19 -21.06
C LYS A 426 -1.26 -15.02 -21.04
N LEU A 427 -2.35 -14.43 -20.55
CA LEU A 427 -3.68 -15.05 -20.54
C LEU A 427 -4.19 -15.23 -21.98
N ASN A 428 -3.96 -16.41 -22.56
CA ASN A 428 -4.48 -16.80 -23.87
C ASN A 428 -5.89 -17.40 -23.70
N ILE A 429 -6.83 -16.59 -23.23
CA ILE A 429 -8.21 -16.98 -22.93
C ILE A 429 -9.16 -16.21 -23.85
N ASP A 430 -10.19 -16.88 -24.35
CA ASP A 430 -11.23 -16.23 -25.15
C ASP A 430 -12.01 -15.22 -24.29
N PRO A 431 -12.32 -14.00 -24.79
CA PRO A 431 -12.99 -12.98 -23.98
C PRO A 431 -14.39 -13.42 -23.50
N ASP A 432 -15.03 -14.35 -24.20
CA ASP A 432 -16.36 -14.84 -23.89
C ASP A 432 -16.39 -15.71 -22.62
N SER A 433 -15.31 -16.42 -22.28
CA SER A 433 -15.26 -17.24 -21.05
C SER A 433 -15.08 -16.41 -19.78
N LEU A 434 -14.79 -15.11 -19.89
CA LEU A 434 -14.77 -14.19 -18.75
C LEU A 434 -16.18 -13.78 -18.29
N ILE A 435 -17.20 -14.05 -19.10
CA ILE A 435 -18.60 -13.74 -18.80
C ILE A 435 -19.18 -14.88 -17.97
N PRO A 436 -19.83 -14.62 -16.83
CA PRO A 436 -20.43 -15.67 -16.01
C PRO A 436 -21.59 -16.37 -16.73
N ASP A 437 -21.70 -17.68 -16.50
CA ASP A 437 -22.79 -18.51 -17.00
C ASP A 437 -24.12 -18.16 -16.31
N LEU A 438 -24.83 -17.19 -16.87
CA LEU A 438 -26.12 -16.73 -16.35
C LEU A 438 -27.28 -17.20 -17.25
N PRO A 439 -28.47 -17.48 -16.66
CA PRO A 439 -29.66 -17.77 -17.44
C PRO A 439 -29.98 -16.65 -18.44
N SER A 440 -30.48 -17.04 -19.61
CA SER A 440 -30.79 -16.06 -20.64
C SER A 440 -31.96 -15.15 -20.19
N PRO A 441 -31.92 -13.83 -20.49
CA PRO A 441 -33.03 -12.95 -20.17
C PRO A 441 -34.36 -13.38 -20.79
N LYS A 442 -34.37 -14.23 -21.83
CA LYS A 442 -35.62 -14.71 -22.45
C LYS A 442 -36.40 -15.64 -21.52
N ASP A 443 -35.70 -16.41 -20.69
CA ASP A 443 -36.28 -17.40 -19.79
C ASP A 443 -36.85 -16.75 -18.51
N LEU A 444 -36.36 -15.55 -18.18
CA LEU A 444 -36.70 -14.79 -16.98
C LEU A 444 -37.84 -13.78 -17.18
N ARG A 445 -38.68 -13.98 -18.21
CA ARG A 445 -39.87 -13.15 -18.43
C ARG A 445 -40.94 -13.41 -17.35
N PRO A 446 -41.73 -12.40 -16.94
CA PRO A 446 -41.88 -11.09 -17.56
C PRO A 446 -41.02 -9.98 -16.93
N PHE A 447 -40.59 -9.01 -17.74
CA PHE A 447 -39.95 -7.75 -17.29
C PHE A 447 -40.25 -6.63 -18.30
N PRO A 448 -40.24 -5.36 -17.89
CA PRO A 448 -40.53 -4.25 -18.80
C PRO A 448 -39.46 -4.07 -19.89
N ILE A 449 -39.89 -3.76 -21.11
CA ILE A 449 -39.02 -3.64 -22.30
C ILE A 449 -39.17 -2.27 -22.98
N ARG A 450 -40.37 -1.69 -22.96
CA ARG A 450 -40.70 -0.47 -23.72
C ARG A 450 -41.53 0.52 -22.90
N CYS A 451 -41.44 1.79 -23.25
CA CYS A 451 -42.30 2.83 -22.71
C CYS A 451 -43.69 2.74 -23.37
N SER A 452 -44.76 2.65 -22.57
CA SER A 452 -46.14 2.59 -23.07
C SER A 452 -46.87 3.92 -22.95
N THR A 453 -46.75 4.60 -21.81
CA THR A 453 -47.40 5.89 -21.54
C THR A 453 -46.39 6.92 -21.05
N ILE A 454 -46.56 8.16 -21.50
CA ILE A 454 -45.81 9.33 -21.06
C ILE A 454 -46.80 10.26 -20.38
N TYR A 455 -46.51 10.65 -19.14
CA TYR A 455 -47.32 11.59 -18.37
C TYR A 455 -46.77 12.99 -18.59
N GLU A 456 -47.36 13.70 -19.54
CA GLU A 456 -46.97 15.06 -19.89
C GLU A 456 -47.85 16.09 -19.17
N GLY A 457 -47.22 17.14 -18.65
CA GLY A 457 -47.94 18.31 -18.15
C GLY A 457 -47.17 19.12 -17.13
N HIS A 458 -46.21 18.53 -16.41
CA HIS A 458 -45.34 19.27 -15.50
C HIS A 458 -44.43 20.22 -16.27
N THR A 459 -44.16 21.39 -15.69
CA THR A 459 -43.29 22.41 -16.31
C THR A 459 -41.88 22.41 -15.74
N GLY A 460 -41.60 21.57 -14.73
CA GLY A 460 -40.30 21.38 -14.12
C GLY A 460 -39.99 19.91 -13.91
N LYS A 461 -38.77 19.61 -13.43
CA LYS A 461 -38.28 18.26 -13.16
C LYS A 461 -39.26 17.52 -12.24
N ILE A 462 -39.55 16.25 -12.50
CA ILE A 462 -40.33 15.43 -11.57
C ILE A 462 -39.34 14.77 -10.60
N ARG A 463 -39.37 15.15 -9.33
CA ARG A 463 -38.42 14.66 -8.32
C ARG A 463 -38.80 13.31 -7.76
N THR A 464 -40.10 13.05 -7.63
CA THR A 464 -40.61 11.91 -6.88
C THR A 464 -41.91 11.42 -7.47
N ILE A 465 -42.14 10.11 -7.31
CA ILE A 465 -43.27 9.40 -7.87
C ILE A 465 -43.73 8.31 -6.90
N SER A 466 -45.04 8.13 -6.77
CA SER A 466 -45.60 7.05 -5.94
C SER A 466 -46.83 6.50 -6.61
N ILE A 467 -46.96 5.18 -6.58
CA ILE A 467 -48.17 4.47 -6.98
C ILE A 467 -49.04 4.20 -5.75
N ASP A 468 -50.35 4.21 -5.92
CA ASP A 468 -51.27 3.83 -4.86
C ASP A 468 -51.27 2.31 -4.60
N PRO A 469 -51.78 1.84 -3.44
CA PRO A 469 -51.80 0.42 -3.13
C PRO A 469 -52.64 -0.43 -4.09
N GLN A 470 -53.64 0.15 -4.78
CA GLN A 470 -54.43 -0.57 -5.78
C GLN A 470 -53.73 -0.65 -7.15
N GLY A 471 -52.76 0.23 -7.41
CA GLY A 471 -52.03 0.27 -8.68
C GLY A 471 -52.72 1.05 -9.80
N LEU A 472 -53.73 1.88 -9.48
CA LEU A 472 -54.53 2.62 -10.46
C LEU A 472 -54.12 4.10 -10.59
N TRP A 473 -53.56 4.68 -9.53
CA TRP A 473 -53.33 6.12 -9.40
C TRP A 473 -51.86 6.43 -9.15
N LEU A 474 -51.23 7.08 -10.12
CA LEU A 474 -49.85 7.53 -10.02
C LEU A 474 -49.82 8.96 -9.50
N ALA A 475 -49.12 9.24 -8.42
CA ALA A 475 -48.86 10.59 -7.95
C ALA A 475 -47.44 11.04 -8.34
N THR A 476 -47.30 12.27 -8.83
CA THR A 476 -46.01 12.88 -9.20
C THR A 476 -45.84 14.23 -8.53
N GLY A 477 -44.61 14.53 -8.11
CA GLY A 477 -44.24 15.79 -7.47
C GLY A 477 -43.12 16.44 -8.26
N SER A 478 -43.34 17.69 -8.66
CA SER A 478 -42.42 18.40 -9.54
C SER A 478 -41.83 19.62 -8.85
N ASP A 479 -40.67 20.02 -9.36
CA ASP A 479 -40.11 21.32 -9.07
C ASP A 479 -41.11 22.43 -9.37
N ASP A 480 -42.09 22.29 -10.27
CA ASP A 480 -43.13 23.31 -10.56
C ASP A 480 -44.05 23.67 -9.38
N GLY A 481 -43.89 23.01 -8.23
CA GLY A 481 -44.66 23.25 -7.01
C GLY A 481 -46.03 22.57 -7.01
N SER A 482 -46.32 21.75 -8.02
CA SER A 482 -47.57 20.99 -8.13
C SER A 482 -47.37 19.51 -7.85
N VAL A 483 -48.37 18.93 -7.20
CA VAL A 483 -48.56 17.47 -7.15
C VAL A 483 -49.70 17.13 -8.09
N ARG A 484 -49.48 16.13 -8.94
CA ARG A 484 -50.46 15.66 -9.92
C ARG A 484 -50.75 14.19 -9.71
N ILE A 485 -52.00 13.81 -9.91
CA ILE A 485 -52.40 12.39 -9.92
C ILE A 485 -52.85 12.04 -11.32
N TRP A 486 -52.42 10.87 -11.78
CA TRP A 486 -52.63 10.37 -13.12
C TRP A 486 -53.30 9.00 -13.09
N GLU A 487 -54.15 8.75 -14.07
CA GLU A 487 -54.61 7.41 -14.40
C GLU A 487 -53.49 6.67 -15.16
N ILE A 488 -53.08 5.51 -14.65
CA ILE A 488 -51.85 4.83 -15.10
C ILE A 488 -51.88 4.37 -16.58
N LEU A 489 -53.01 3.87 -17.07
CA LEU A 489 -53.10 3.27 -18.40
C LEU A 489 -53.28 4.31 -19.51
N THR A 490 -53.92 5.43 -19.20
CA THR A 490 -54.27 6.46 -20.19
C THR A 490 -53.27 7.62 -20.21
N GLY A 491 -52.54 7.82 -19.11
CA GLY A 491 -51.73 9.03 -18.92
C GLY A 491 -52.54 10.28 -18.59
N ARG A 492 -53.85 10.16 -18.35
CA ARG A 492 -54.73 11.30 -18.07
C ARG A 492 -54.47 11.87 -16.69
N GLN A 493 -54.25 13.17 -16.61
CA GLN A 493 -54.23 13.90 -15.35
C GLN A 493 -55.66 13.99 -14.76
N VAL A 494 -55.86 13.45 -13.56
CA VAL A 494 -57.15 13.49 -12.84
C VAL A 494 -57.19 14.51 -11.71
N TYR A 495 -56.06 14.79 -11.10
CA TYR A 495 -55.97 15.73 -9.98
C TYR A 495 -54.75 16.65 -10.12
N LYS A 496 -54.88 17.88 -9.64
CA LYS A 496 -53.79 18.85 -9.52
C LYS A 496 -53.96 19.61 -8.23
N ILE A 497 -52.90 19.70 -7.44
CA ILE A 497 -52.80 20.61 -6.31
C ILE A 497 -51.51 21.42 -6.42
N GLN A 498 -51.62 22.73 -6.21
CA GLN A 498 -50.46 23.64 -6.17
C GLN A 498 -50.14 23.91 -4.70
N LEU A 499 -49.00 23.38 -4.21
CA LEU A 499 -48.58 23.54 -2.83
C LEU A 499 -47.65 24.74 -2.64
N ILE A 500 -46.83 25.03 -3.64
CA ILE A 500 -45.87 26.14 -3.61
C ILE A 500 -46.21 27.11 -4.74
N ASN A 501 -46.36 28.40 -4.43
CA ASN A 501 -46.33 29.42 -5.46
C ASN A 501 -44.89 29.87 -5.69
N LYS A 502 -44.29 29.46 -6.82
CA LYS A 502 -42.91 29.79 -7.18
C LYS A 502 -42.62 31.28 -7.23
N GLU A 503 -43.60 32.10 -7.54
CA GLU A 503 -43.43 33.55 -7.57
C GLU A 503 -43.06 34.10 -6.19
N ILE A 504 -43.50 33.43 -5.12
CA ILE A 504 -43.29 33.82 -3.74
C ILE A 504 -42.10 33.07 -3.13
N ASN A 505 -42.01 31.76 -3.38
CA ASN A 505 -40.99 30.91 -2.79
C ASN A 505 -40.30 30.07 -3.87
N ASN A 506 -39.07 30.46 -4.20
CA ASN A 506 -38.22 29.75 -5.17
C ASN A 506 -37.29 28.72 -4.52
N GLU A 507 -37.16 28.72 -3.20
CA GLU A 507 -36.19 27.88 -2.48
C GLU A 507 -36.76 26.49 -2.18
N ASP A 508 -38.06 26.42 -1.87
CA ASP A 508 -38.71 25.15 -1.55
C ASP A 508 -39.15 24.38 -2.80
N HIS A 509 -39.01 23.06 -2.72
CA HIS A 509 -39.43 22.12 -3.75
C HIS A 509 -40.20 20.95 -3.12
N ILE A 510 -40.96 20.23 -3.95
CA ILE A 510 -41.56 18.95 -3.54
C ILE A 510 -40.45 17.88 -3.60
N GLU A 511 -39.96 17.45 -2.45
CA GLU A 511 -38.81 16.55 -2.38
C GLU A 511 -39.21 15.07 -2.50
N CYS A 512 -40.23 14.66 -1.76
CA CYS A 512 -40.68 13.27 -1.69
C CYS A 512 -42.19 13.19 -1.47
N LEU A 513 -42.83 12.21 -2.09
CA LEU A 513 -44.23 11.89 -1.88
C LEU A 513 -44.41 10.37 -1.81
N GLU A 514 -45.33 9.93 -0.97
CA GLU A 514 -45.63 8.50 -0.83
C GLU A 514 -47.09 8.29 -0.43
N TRP A 515 -47.76 7.40 -1.16
CA TRP A 515 -49.09 6.94 -0.78
C TRP A 515 -49.02 6.10 0.49
N ASN A 516 -50.03 6.25 1.35
CA ASN A 516 -50.19 5.37 2.49
C ASN A 516 -50.39 3.93 1.98
N PRO A 517 -49.64 2.95 2.50
CA PRO A 517 -49.73 1.56 2.04
C PRO A 517 -51.09 0.91 2.34
N ASP A 518 -51.90 1.47 3.22
CA ASP A 518 -53.26 1.00 3.44
C ASP A 518 -54.19 1.46 2.31
N SER A 519 -54.73 0.47 1.60
CA SER A 519 -55.71 0.65 0.53
C SER A 519 -57.00 1.39 0.92
N SER A 520 -57.35 1.43 2.19
CA SER A 520 -58.66 1.92 2.67
C SER A 520 -58.72 3.42 2.96
N CYS A 521 -57.60 4.16 2.84
CA CYS A 521 -57.51 5.54 3.34
C CYS A 521 -57.31 6.60 2.26
N GLY A 522 -56.73 6.25 1.11
CA GLY A 522 -56.44 7.24 0.06
C GLY A 522 -55.59 8.42 0.53
N ILE A 523 -54.72 8.24 1.53
CA ILE A 523 -53.85 9.30 2.06
C ILE A 523 -52.57 9.36 1.24
N LEU A 524 -52.21 10.56 0.78
CA LEU A 524 -50.93 10.88 0.13
C LEU A 524 -50.12 11.80 1.04
N ALA A 525 -48.93 11.38 1.46
CA ALA A 525 -48.00 12.26 2.15
C ALA A 525 -47.11 12.99 1.14
N VAL A 526 -46.93 14.30 1.33
CA VAL A 526 -46.08 15.14 0.48
C VAL A 526 -45.15 15.98 1.34
N CYS A 527 -43.84 15.84 1.14
CA CYS A 527 -42.82 16.66 1.78
C CYS A 527 -42.48 17.86 0.90
N VAL A 528 -42.62 19.06 1.46
CA VAL A 528 -42.31 20.33 0.81
C VAL A 528 -41.50 21.17 1.77
N GLY A 529 -40.23 21.41 1.44
CA GLY A 529 -39.33 22.13 2.33
C GLY A 529 -39.33 21.53 3.74
N GLU A 530 -39.71 22.32 4.74
CA GLU A 530 -39.79 21.93 6.15
C GLU A 530 -41.13 21.30 6.57
N ASN A 531 -42.11 21.25 5.67
CA ASN A 531 -43.48 20.83 5.95
C ASN A 531 -43.83 19.47 5.32
N ILE A 532 -44.68 18.71 5.99
CA ILE A 532 -45.30 17.48 5.48
C ILE A 532 -46.80 17.72 5.39
N TYR A 533 -47.35 17.57 4.20
CA TYR A 533 -48.78 17.67 3.93
C TYR A 533 -49.36 16.27 3.82
N LEU A 534 -50.38 15.97 4.63
CA LEU A 534 -51.20 14.78 4.47
C LEU A 534 -52.45 15.16 3.65
N ILE A 535 -52.52 14.66 2.43
CA ILE A 535 -53.54 15.02 1.45
C ILE A 535 -54.45 13.81 1.21
N VAL A 536 -55.76 14.02 1.26
CA VAL A 536 -56.77 13.06 0.84
C VAL A 536 -57.45 13.65 -0.40
N PRO A 537 -57.04 13.26 -1.62
CA PRO A 537 -57.55 13.85 -2.84
C PRO A 537 -59.00 13.41 -3.09
N PRO A 538 -59.87 14.31 -3.58
CA PRO A 538 -61.28 14.04 -3.84
C PRO A 538 -61.49 13.25 -5.14
N ILE A 539 -60.92 12.05 -5.23
CA ILE A 539 -60.96 11.18 -6.44
C ILE A 539 -61.48 9.76 -6.16
N PHE A 540 -61.61 9.36 -4.90
CA PHE A 540 -61.91 7.97 -4.53
C PHE A 540 -63.38 7.74 -4.17
N GLY A 541 -64.11 8.81 -3.87
CA GLY A 541 -65.47 8.75 -3.35
C GLY A 541 -65.52 8.75 -1.82
N PHE A 542 -66.74 8.90 -1.29
CA PHE A 542 -66.97 9.21 0.12
C PHE A 542 -66.35 8.21 1.11
N ASP A 543 -66.48 6.90 0.86
CA ASP A 543 -66.10 5.88 1.84
C ASP A 543 -64.58 5.86 2.12
N ILE A 544 -63.78 5.88 1.05
CA ILE A 544 -62.31 5.86 1.15
C ILE A 544 -61.80 7.20 1.69
N GLU A 545 -62.34 8.31 1.18
CA GLU A 545 -61.92 9.65 1.60
C GLU A 545 -62.27 9.93 3.07
N ASN A 546 -63.45 9.54 3.52
CA ASN A 546 -63.89 9.72 4.90
C ASN A 546 -63.09 8.84 5.85
N SER A 547 -62.77 7.59 5.46
CA SER A 547 -61.87 6.70 6.22
C SER A 547 -60.50 7.34 6.42
N GLY A 548 -59.90 7.91 5.36
CA GLY A 548 -58.62 8.61 5.43
C GLY A 548 -58.67 9.85 6.33
N LYS A 549 -59.68 10.71 6.15
CA LYS A 549 -59.87 11.92 6.96
C LYS A 549 -60.06 11.59 8.43
N LEU A 550 -60.93 10.63 8.76
CA LEU A 550 -61.19 10.22 10.14
C LEU A 550 -59.92 9.70 10.83
N ARG A 551 -59.07 8.95 10.11
CA ARG A 551 -57.78 8.49 10.68
C ARG A 551 -56.84 9.65 10.98
N ILE A 552 -56.76 10.64 10.09
CA ILE A 552 -55.97 11.84 10.33
C ILE A 552 -56.55 12.64 11.48
N GLU A 553 -57.87 12.82 11.55
CA GLU A 553 -58.52 13.61 12.58
C GLU A 553 -58.50 12.96 13.97
N SER A 554 -58.39 11.63 14.04
CA SER A 554 -58.34 10.88 15.30
C SER A 554 -57.21 11.29 16.26
N GLY A 555 -56.15 11.93 15.74
CA GLY A 555 -55.05 12.46 16.54
C GLY A 555 -55.39 13.75 17.30
N TRP A 556 -56.41 14.52 16.90
CA TRP A 556 -56.83 15.76 17.54
C TRP A 556 -57.55 15.48 18.87
N GLY A 557 -56.76 15.22 19.91
CA GLY A 557 -57.23 14.81 21.25
C GLY A 557 -56.10 14.27 22.13
N TYR A 558 -54.97 13.94 21.50
CA TYR A 558 -53.72 13.66 22.16
C TYR A 558 -52.89 14.95 22.27
N ASP A 559 -52.13 15.07 23.35
CA ASP A 559 -51.09 16.08 23.50
C ASP A 559 -49.85 15.69 22.68
N THR A 560 -48.91 16.62 22.50
CA THR A 560 -47.65 16.48 21.74
C THR A 560 -46.79 15.26 22.13
N PHE A 561 -47.04 14.67 23.31
CA PHE A 561 -46.36 13.48 23.83
C PHE A 561 -47.19 12.18 23.73
N GLY A 562 -48.39 12.22 23.14
CA GLY A 562 -49.29 11.07 22.99
C GLY A 562 -50.16 10.76 24.21
N ASN A 563 -50.18 11.65 25.21
CA ASN A 563 -51.10 11.57 26.35
C ASN A 563 -52.47 12.11 25.95
N LYS A 564 -53.58 11.47 26.35
CA LYS A 564 -54.92 12.04 26.12
C LYS A 564 -55.03 13.38 26.86
N LYS A 565 -55.41 14.46 26.16
CA LYS A 565 -55.69 15.75 26.82
C LYS A 565 -56.80 15.51 27.85
N LYS A 566 -56.56 15.82 29.13
CA LYS A 566 -57.64 15.85 30.13
C LYS A 566 -58.61 16.96 29.71
N ASP A 567 -59.90 16.63 29.61
CA ASP A 567 -60.94 17.58 29.21
C ASP A 567 -60.82 18.89 30.02
N LEU A 568 -60.54 20.00 29.34
CA LEU A 568 -60.76 21.31 29.90
C LEU A 568 -62.27 21.42 30.14
N LYS A 569 -62.67 21.50 31.41
CA LYS A 569 -64.02 21.93 31.80
C LYS A 569 -64.30 23.25 31.10
N ILE A 570 -65.12 23.20 30.06
CA ILE A 570 -65.72 24.35 29.42
C ILE A 570 -66.60 24.98 30.51
N SER A 571 -66.12 26.06 31.13
CA SER A 571 -66.94 26.94 31.96
C SER A 571 -67.89 27.70 31.04
N SER A 572 -68.98 27.04 30.65
CA SER A 572 -70.17 27.71 30.16
C SER A 572 -70.83 28.40 31.35
N GLN A 573 -70.58 29.69 31.53
CA GLN A 573 -71.47 30.66 32.17
C GLN A 573 -70.83 32.05 32.12
N LYS A 574 -71.16 32.79 31.05
CA LYS A 574 -71.26 34.25 31.09
C LYS A 574 -72.74 34.54 31.36
N GLU A 575 -73.04 34.97 32.58
CA GLU A 575 -74.23 35.72 33.02
C GLU A 575 -73.92 36.04 34.50
N GLU A 576 -73.39 37.24 34.75
CA GLU A 576 -74.11 38.31 35.46
C GLU A 576 -74.54 37.88 36.88
N ASP A 577 -73.75 38.24 37.90
CA ASP A 577 -74.24 39.08 39.00
C ASP A 577 -73.18 39.34 40.10
N ASN A 578 -73.22 40.58 40.59
CA ASN A 578 -72.37 41.21 41.59
C ASN A 578 -72.40 40.53 42.98
N LYS A 579 -71.25 40.48 43.69
CA LYS A 579 -70.99 41.32 44.89
C LYS A 579 -69.68 40.95 45.59
N GLU A 580 -68.99 42.01 46.00
CA GLU A 580 -67.80 42.13 46.85
C GLU A 580 -67.98 41.49 48.24
N SER A 581 -66.90 40.98 48.82
CA SER A 581 -66.32 41.53 50.06
C SER A 581 -65.07 40.75 50.51
N ASP A 582 -64.04 41.52 50.82
CA ASP A 582 -62.73 41.19 51.36
C ASP A 582 -62.77 40.48 52.73
N ASN A 583 -61.69 39.78 53.10
CA ASN A 583 -60.89 40.11 54.29
C ASN A 583 -59.67 39.18 54.45
N GLU A 584 -58.62 39.80 54.97
CA GLU A 584 -57.22 39.41 55.14
C GLU A 584 -56.95 38.61 56.45
N ASP A 585 -55.66 38.38 56.71
CA ASP A 585 -55.00 38.04 57.98
C ASP A 585 -54.88 36.54 58.32
N GLU A 586 -53.85 35.99 58.97
CA GLU A 586 -52.40 36.22 59.17
C GLU A 586 -51.97 35.09 60.16
N ASP A 587 -50.77 34.52 59.96
CA ASP A 587 -49.78 34.11 60.99
C ASP A 587 -49.86 32.84 61.88
N GLU A 588 -48.68 32.16 61.88
CA GLU A 588 -47.89 31.49 62.95
C GLU A 588 -48.39 30.15 63.55
N GLU A 589 -47.71 29.02 63.29
CA GLU A 589 -46.57 28.39 64.00
C GLU A 589 -46.90 27.84 65.41
N GLU A 590 -46.70 26.53 65.62
CA GLU A 590 -45.96 25.95 66.76
C GLU A 590 -45.90 24.41 66.68
N ASP A 591 -44.71 23.89 66.96
CA ASP A 591 -44.27 22.49 66.99
C ASP A 591 -44.90 21.67 68.13
N ASN A 592 -44.93 20.34 67.98
CA ASN A 592 -44.49 19.39 69.01
C ASN A 592 -44.38 17.96 68.46
N ASP A 593 -43.23 17.36 68.78
CA ASP A 593 -42.80 15.99 68.56
C ASP A 593 -43.66 14.95 69.32
N ASP A 594 -43.77 13.73 68.77
CA ASP A 594 -43.46 12.49 69.49
C ASP A 594 -43.60 11.25 68.57
N ASP A 595 -42.68 10.32 68.81
CA ASP A 595 -42.29 9.12 68.06
C ASP A 595 -43.39 8.07 67.81
N ASP A 596 -43.31 7.35 66.68
CA ASP A 596 -43.16 5.87 66.61
C ASP A 596 -43.50 5.31 65.21
N ASP A 597 -42.51 4.59 64.66
CA ASP A 597 -42.56 3.42 63.76
C ASP A 597 -43.07 3.47 62.29
N ASP A 598 -42.24 2.82 61.46
CA ASP A 598 -42.51 2.08 60.21
C ASP A 598 -42.32 2.73 58.81
N ASP A 599 -41.28 2.23 58.14
CA ASP A 599 -41.12 1.95 56.70
C ASP A 599 -40.93 3.11 55.67
N GLU A 600 -39.67 3.31 55.25
CA GLU A 600 -39.33 4.02 54.00
C GLU A 600 -39.80 3.25 52.74
N PRO A 601 -40.24 3.98 51.70
CA PRO A 601 -39.50 3.86 50.44
C PRO A 601 -39.29 5.18 49.68
N GLU A 602 -38.03 5.39 49.31
CA GLU A 602 -37.47 5.98 48.10
C GLU A 602 -38.19 7.16 47.39
N THR A 603 -37.48 8.27 47.43
CA THR A 603 -37.64 9.55 46.74
C THR A 603 -38.11 9.48 45.28
N SER A 604 -39.18 10.23 44.99
CA SER A 604 -39.70 10.53 43.66
C SER A 604 -38.75 11.43 42.86
N SER A 605 -38.28 10.93 41.71
CA SER A 605 -37.51 11.69 40.74
C SER A 605 -38.40 12.62 39.88
N THR A 606 -38.06 13.91 39.84
CA THR A 606 -38.67 14.92 38.97
C THR A 606 -38.18 14.76 37.52
N VAL A 607 -39.12 14.56 36.58
CA VAL A 607 -38.84 14.34 35.15
C VAL A 607 -38.74 15.67 34.39
N GLU A 608 -37.59 15.98 33.79
CA GLU A 608 -37.41 17.15 32.91
C GLU A 608 -38.34 17.11 31.66
N PRO A 609 -38.91 18.25 31.22
CA PRO A 609 -39.83 18.28 30.08
C PRO A 609 -39.10 17.98 28.76
N LYS A 610 -39.54 16.93 28.04
CA LYS A 610 -38.99 16.52 26.73
C LYS A 610 -39.24 17.61 25.67
N LYS A 611 -38.23 17.92 24.85
CA LYS A 611 -38.29 18.98 23.82
C LYS A 611 -39.21 18.60 22.65
N GLU A 612 -40.08 19.51 22.23
CA GLU A 612 -40.96 19.37 21.06
C GLU A 612 -40.16 19.40 19.75
N VAL A 613 -40.29 18.37 18.91
CA VAL A 613 -39.45 18.18 17.71
C VAL A 613 -40.14 18.62 16.41
N ALA A 614 -41.45 18.38 16.30
CA ALA A 614 -42.27 18.78 15.18
C ALA A 614 -43.69 19.12 15.65
N LYS A 615 -44.34 20.05 14.96
CA LYS A 615 -45.67 20.58 15.32
C LYS A 615 -46.71 20.13 14.31
N TRP A 616 -47.89 19.75 14.79
CA TRP A 616 -49.03 19.36 13.94
C TRP A 616 -50.03 20.52 13.90
N TYR A 617 -50.41 20.93 12.69
CA TYR A 617 -51.35 22.02 12.44
C TYR A 617 -52.59 21.49 11.69
N PRO A 618 -53.80 21.96 12.08
CA PRO A 618 -54.99 21.74 11.28
C PRO A 618 -54.93 22.61 10.01
N PRO A 619 -55.50 22.15 8.89
CA PRO A 619 -55.50 22.91 7.64
C PRO A 619 -56.42 24.13 7.71
N ASN A 620 -56.04 25.21 7.02
CA ASN A 620 -56.93 26.36 6.79
C ASN A 620 -58.06 25.99 5.83
N THR A 621 -59.15 26.77 5.79
CA THR A 621 -60.32 26.50 4.92
C THR A 621 -59.96 26.32 3.45
N GLU A 622 -59.03 27.13 2.92
CA GLU A 622 -58.53 27.00 1.55
C GLU A 622 -57.74 25.70 1.34
N GLN A 623 -56.87 25.34 2.29
CA GLN A 623 -56.06 24.12 2.24
C GLN A 623 -56.94 22.87 2.33
N ALA A 624 -57.96 22.89 3.19
CA ALA A 624 -58.95 21.82 3.31
C ALA A 624 -59.75 21.64 2.01
N SER A 625 -60.06 22.72 1.29
CA SER A 625 -60.72 22.64 -0.03
C SER A 625 -59.85 21.96 -1.09
N MET A 626 -58.53 22.03 -0.95
CA MET A 626 -57.56 21.31 -1.77
C MET A 626 -57.29 19.87 -1.26
N GLY A 627 -58.05 19.38 -0.28
CA GLY A 627 -57.89 18.04 0.27
C GLY A 627 -56.76 17.87 1.28
N ILE A 628 -56.06 18.94 1.69
CA ILE A 628 -55.07 18.88 2.76
C ILE A 628 -55.80 18.65 4.09
N SER A 629 -55.45 17.59 4.81
CA SER A 629 -56.12 17.18 6.05
C SER A 629 -55.28 17.46 7.30
N ALA A 630 -53.95 17.47 7.20
CA ALA A 630 -53.05 17.89 8.28
C ALA A 630 -51.71 18.38 7.72
N ILE A 631 -51.04 19.26 8.49
CA ILE A 631 -49.72 19.80 8.16
C ILE A 631 -48.79 19.53 9.34
N ILE A 632 -47.61 19.00 9.07
CA ILE A 632 -46.58 18.76 10.08
C ILE A 632 -45.38 19.63 9.76
N GLN A 633 -45.04 20.54 10.66
CA GLN A 633 -43.89 21.42 10.52
C GLN A 633 -42.70 20.85 11.29
N CYS A 634 -41.63 20.52 10.57
CA CYS A 634 -40.34 20.14 11.11
C CYS A 634 -39.42 21.37 11.18
N ARG A 635 -38.23 21.23 11.78
CA ARG A 635 -37.26 22.34 11.96
C ARG A 635 -36.35 22.60 10.75
N LYS A 636 -36.29 21.64 9.82
CA LYS A 636 -35.37 21.58 8.70
C LYS A 636 -36.03 20.88 7.52
N THR A 637 -35.45 21.06 6.34
CA THR A 637 -35.97 20.51 5.09
C THR A 637 -35.97 18.98 5.09
N ILE A 638 -37.06 18.39 4.62
CA ILE A 638 -37.28 16.95 4.60
C ILE A 638 -37.04 16.43 3.20
N LYS A 639 -36.08 15.50 3.04
CA LYS A 639 -35.72 14.95 1.72
C LYS A 639 -36.33 13.60 1.42
N LYS A 640 -36.61 12.79 2.44
CA LYS A 640 -37.21 11.45 2.27
C LYS A 640 -38.33 11.22 3.27
N LEU A 641 -39.32 10.45 2.82
CA LEU A 641 -40.42 9.92 3.62
C LEU A 641 -40.56 8.43 3.31
N SER A 642 -40.83 7.61 4.32
CA SER A 642 -41.14 6.19 4.15
C SER A 642 -42.24 5.74 5.13
N TRP A 643 -43.33 5.19 4.61
CA TRP A 643 -44.39 4.61 5.42
C TRP A 643 -43.98 3.26 6.04
N HIS A 644 -44.45 3.01 7.26
CA HIS A 644 -44.50 1.67 7.81
C HIS A 644 -45.64 0.89 7.15
N ARG A 645 -45.48 -0.42 6.94
CA ARG A 645 -46.45 -1.30 6.24
C ARG A 645 -47.91 -1.21 6.71
N LYS A 646 -48.15 -0.80 7.96
CA LYS A 646 -49.51 -0.65 8.55
C LYS A 646 -50.16 0.70 8.24
N GLY A 647 -49.41 1.69 7.75
CA GLY A 647 -49.94 3.01 7.40
C GLY A 647 -50.22 3.97 8.57
N ASP A 648 -49.86 3.62 9.81
CA ASP A 648 -50.01 4.54 10.98
C ASP A 648 -48.71 5.31 11.26
N TYR A 649 -47.57 4.64 11.12
CA TYR A 649 -46.25 5.25 11.29
C TYR A 649 -45.63 5.58 9.95
N PHE A 650 -44.88 6.68 9.89
CA PHE A 650 -43.98 6.98 8.79
C PHE A 650 -42.72 7.66 9.32
N VAL A 651 -41.60 7.40 8.65
CA VAL A 651 -40.30 7.96 8.98
C VAL A 651 -39.97 9.08 7.99
N THR A 652 -39.38 10.15 8.49
CA THR A 652 -38.88 11.26 7.67
C THR A 652 -37.40 11.48 7.92
N VAL A 653 -36.69 11.92 6.89
CA VAL A 653 -35.26 12.21 6.93
C VAL A 653 -35.00 13.66 6.58
N SER A 654 -34.32 14.36 7.48
CA SER A 654 -33.83 15.73 7.33
C SER A 654 -32.30 15.73 7.46
N PRO A 655 -31.55 15.68 6.34
CA PRO A 655 -30.10 15.46 6.38
C PRO A 655 -29.30 16.52 7.16
N ASP A 656 -29.78 17.76 7.16
CA ASP A 656 -29.10 18.90 7.80
C ASP A 656 -29.39 19.00 9.29
N SER A 657 -30.37 18.26 9.79
CA SER A 657 -30.62 18.20 11.22
C SER A 657 -29.75 17.09 11.82
N LYS A 658 -29.10 17.38 12.94
CA LYS A 658 -28.21 16.42 13.61
C LYS A 658 -29.05 15.35 14.32
N ASN A 659 -29.28 15.49 15.63
CA ASN A 659 -29.96 14.45 16.42
C ASN A 659 -31.41 14.15 15.98
N THR A 660 -32.06 15.10 15.34
CA THR A 660 -33.44 15.00 14.82
C THR A 660 -33.48 14.60 13.35
N ALA A 661 -32.36 14.12 12.78
CA ALA A 661 -32.25 13.75 11.36
C ALA A 661 -33.35 12.78 10.94
N VAL A 662 -33.66 11.82 11.82
CA VAL A 662 -34.72 10.83 11.63
C VAL A 662 -35.83 11.11 12.62
N LEU A 663 -37.05 11.30 12.10
CA LEU A 663 -38.26 11.42 12.91
C LEU A 663 -39.23 10.32 12.53
N ILE A 664 -39.86 9.73 13.54
CA ILE A 664 -40.98 8.80 13.37
C ILE A 664 -42.24 9.54 13.77
N HIS A 665 -43.17 9.64 12.84
CA HIS A 665 -44.46 10.26 13.03
C HIS A 665 -45.53 9.18 13.15
N GLN A 666 -46.48 9.37 14.06
CA GLN A 666 -47.66 8.52 14.24
C GLN A 666 -48.91 9.34 13.96
N ILE A 667 -49.69 8.96 12.95
CA ILE A 667 -50.92 9.70 12.57
C ILE A 667 -51.96 9.61 13.68
N SER A 668 -52.23 8.41 14.20
CA SER A 668 -53.31 8.18 15.17
C SER A 668 -53.20 8.97 16.47
N LYS A 669 -52.00 9.49 16.80
CA LYS A 669 -51.75 10.28 18.02
C LYS A 669 -51.19 11.68 17.75
N HIS A 670 -51.02 12.08 16.49
CA HIS A 670 -50.28 13.30 16.10
C HIS A 670 -48.95 13.45 16.85
N LEU A 671 -48.23 12.34 16.96
CA LEU A 671 -47.02 12.24 17.77
C LEU A 671 -45.80 12.15 16.87
N SER A 672 -44.83 13.02 17.09
CA SER A 672 -43.54 13.03 16.40
C SER A 672 -42.42 12.73 17.38
N GLN A 673 -41.69 11.64 17.16
CA GLN A 673 -40.62 11.19 18.05
C GLN A 673 -39.29 11.15 17.32
N SER A 674 -38.21 11.54 18.02
CA SER A 674 -36.84 11.27 17.60
C SER A 674 -36.36 9.97 18.27
N PRO A 675 -36.29 8.84 17.54
CA PRO A 675 -35.90 7.55 18.14
C PRO A 675 -34.44 7.52 18.61
N PHE A 676 -33.58 8.41 18.10
CA PHE A 676 -32.15 8.41 18.38
C PHE A 676 -31.75 9.59 19.27
N LYS A 677 -30.96 9.31 20.32
CA LYS A 677 -30.32 10.37 21.13
C LYS A 677 -29.16 11.04 20.40
N LYS A 678 -28.44 10.29 19.54
CA LYS A 678 -27.29 10.74 18.76
C LYS A 678 -27.39 10.20 17.33
N SER A 679 -27.20 11.07 16.34
CA SER A 679 -27.06 10.71 14.92
C SER A 679 -25.59 10.76 14.52
N LYS A 680 -25.07 9.73 13.84
CA LYS A 680 -23.70 9.76 13.30
C LYS A 680 -23.74 9.98 11.78
N GLY A 681 -23.14 11.09 11.33
CA GLY A 681 -23.06 11.46 9.92
C GLY A 681 -24.36 12.04 9.35
N ILE A 682 -24.30 12.42 8.07
CA ILE A 682 -25.45 12.92 7.32
C ILE A 682 -26.29 11.72 6.87
N ILE A 683 -27.59 11.76 7.16
CA ILE A 683 -28.53 10.69 6.84
C ILE A 683 -29.17 10.95 5.50
N MET A 684 -29.14 9.96 4.62
CA MET A 684 -29.60 10.05 3.24
C MET A 684 -30.98 9.43 3.05
N ASP A 685 -31.23 8.27 3.67
CA ASP A 685 -32.50 7.54 3.55
C ASP A 685 -32.78 6.74 4.83
N ALA A 686 -34.05 6.46 5.10
CA ALA A 686 -34.49 5.61 6.19
C ALA A 686 -35.73 4.82 5.79
N LYS A 687 -35.75 3.51 6.05
CA LYS A 687 -36.85 2.60 5.68
C LYS A 687 -37.16 1.61 6.77
N PHE A 688 -38.43 1.35 6.98
CA PHE A 688 -38.87 0.26 7.84
C PHE A 688 -38.63 -1.08 7.17
N HIS A 689 -38.31 -2.08 7.98
CA HIS A 689 -38.26 -3.45 7.52
C HIS A 689 -39.67 -3.94 7.11
N PRO A 690 -39.81 -4.81 6.08
CA PRO A 690 -41.13 -5.21 5.56
C PRO A 690 -42.06 -5.90 6.57
N PHE A 691 -41.53 -6.64 7.56
CA PHE A 691 -42.33 -7.31 8.60
C PHE A 691 -41.76 -7.24 10.04
N LYS A 692 -40.46 -7.51 10.24
CA LYS A 692 -39.74 -7.34 11.53
C LYS A 692 -39.83 -5.87 12.01
N PRO A 693 -39.85 -5.60 13.34
CA PRO A 693 -39.92 -4.25 13.90
C PRO A 693 -38.55 -3.53 13.86
N GLN A 694 -37.93 -3.47 12.68
CA GLN A 694 -36.60 -2.90 12.48
C GLN A 694 -36.66 -1.65 11.62
N LEU A 695 -35.72 -0.72 11.86
CA LEU A 695 -35.53 0.49 11.06
C LEU A 695 -34.12 0.51 10.48
N PHE A 696 -34.05 0.63 9.15
CA PHE A 696 -32.81 0.78 8.40
C PHE A 696 -32.56 2.26 8.21
N VAL A 697 -31.38 2.72 8.62
CA VAL A 697 -30.96 4.12 8.51
C VAL A 697 -29.67 4.17 7.71
N ALA A 698 -29.73 4.73 6.50
CA ALA A 698 -28.59 4.92 5.63
C ALA A 698 -27.98 6.30 5.87
N SER A 699 -26.74 6.33 6.36
CA SER A 699 -25.92 7.53 6.30
C SER A 699 -25.29 7.67 4.90
N GLN A 700 -24.42 8.66 4.70
CA GLN A 700 -23.64 8.76 3.47
C GLN A 700 -22.70 7.57 3.23
N ARG A 701 -22.19 6.89 4.28
CA ARG A 701 -21.14 5.85 4.17
C ARG A 701 -21.54 4.47 4.70
N GLN A 702 -22.51 4.38 5.60
CA GLN A 702 -22.88 3.13 6.28
C GLN A 702 -24.39 2.98 6.41
N ILE A 703 -24.87 1.74 6.50
CA ILE A 703 -26.29 1.45 6.74
C ILE A 703 -26.41 0.77 8.10
N LYS A 704 -27.26 1.32 8.97
CA LYS A 704 -27.47 0.81 10.32
C LYS A 704 -28.85 0.21 10.46
N ILE A 705 -28.92 -0.97 11.07
CA ILE A 705 -30.17 -1.68 11.33
C ILE A 705 -30.46 -1.58 12.81
N TYR A 706 -31.55 -0.91 13.18
CA TYR A 706 -31.99 -0.76 14.55
C TYR A 706 -33.21 -1.64 14.82
N ASP A 707 -33.24 -2.30 15.97
CA ASP A 707 -34.45 -2.90 16.52
C ASP A 707 -35.25 -1.83 17.26
N LEU A 708 -36.46 -1.54 16.81
CA LEU A 708 -37.33 -0.55 17.44
C LEU A 708 -37.98 -1.07 18.72
N ALA A 709 -38.15 -2.40 18.87
CA ALA A 709 -38.75 -2.99 20.06
C ALA A 709 -37.76 -2.99 21.23
N GLN A 710 -36.51 -3.38 20.95
CA GLN A 710 -35.44 -3.39 21.97
C GLN A 710 -34.76 -2.02 22.12
N GLN A 711 -34.90 -1.12 21.13
CA GLN A 711 -34.21 0.17 21.05
C GLN A 711 -32.67 0.04 20.97
N VAL A 712 -32.19 -1.00 20.28
CA VAL A 712 -30.75 -1.31 20.15
C VAL A 712 -30.35 -1.33 18.67
N LEU A 713 -29.08 -1.02 18.40
CA LEU A 713 -28.46 -1.24 17.09
C LEU A 713 -28.14 -2.73 16.93
N LEU A 714 -28.66 -3.37 15.88
CA LEU A 714 -28.43 -4.80 15.59
C LEU A 714 -27.19 -5.02 14.73
N LYS A 715 -27.18 -4.44 13.51
CA LYS A 715 -26.13 -4.66 12.50
C LYS A 715 -25.70 -3.33 11.90
N LYS A 716 -24.43 -3.26 11.46
CA LYS A 716 -23.88 -2.18 10.63
C LYS A 716 -23.39 -2.80 9.33
N LEU A 717 -23.87 -2.32 8.20
CA LEU A 717 -23.40 -2.70 6.88
C LEU A 717 -22.37 -1.67 6.42
N MET A 718 -21.34 -2.16 5.74
CA MET A 718 -20.23 -1.39 5.19
C MET A 718 -20.25 -1.51 3.67
N PRO A 719 -20.95 -0.60 2.95
CA PRO A 719 -21.11 -0.71 1.50
C PRO A 719 -19.83 -0.43 0.70
N GLY A 720 -18.78 0.13 1.32
CA GLY A 720 -17.51 0.44 0.63
C GLY A 720 -17.62 1.60 -0.36
N VAL A 721 -18.53 2.55 -0.10
CA VAL A 721 -18.79 3.68 -1.00
C VAL A 721 -18.88 5.00 -0.23
N ARG A 722 -18.46 6.10 -0.87
CA ARG A 722 -18.32 7.41 -0.21
C ARG A 722 -19.66 8.11 0.00
N LEU A 723 -20.55 8.03 -0.98
CA LEU A 723 -21.86 8.71 -0.98
C LEU A 723 -23.00 7.79 -1.42
N LEU A 724 -23.73 7.24 -0.45
CA LEU A 724 -24.99 6.54 -0.67
C LEU A 724 -26.10 7.52 -1.06
N SER A 725 -26.95 7.10 -2.00
CA SER A 725 -28.10 7.87 -2.48
C SER A 725 -29.42 7.37 -1.88
N THR A 726 -29.73 6.09 -2.07
CA THR A 726 -30.99 5.45 -1.66
C THR A 726 -30.78 3.99 -1.27
N ILE A 727 -31.67 3.47 -0.44
CA ILE A 727 -31.73 2.04 -0.12
C ILE A 727 -33.11 1.47 -0.44
N ASP A 728 -33.20 0.17 -0.74
CA ASP A 728 -34.47 -0.55 -0.70
C ASP A 728 -34.25 -1.96 -0.13
N ILE A 729 -35.28 -2.48 0.52
CA ILE A 729 -35.23 -3.77 1.21
C ILE A 729 -36.04 -4.77 0.40
N HIS A 730 -35.49 -5.96 0.22
CA HIS A 730 -36.17 -7.06 -0.47
C HIS A 730 -37.48 -7.38 0.27
N PRO A 731 -38.59 -7.74 -0.41
CA PRO A 731 -39.86 -8.00 0.25
C PRO A 731 -39.79 -9.08 1.35
N ARG A 732 -38.88 -10.06 1.19
CA ARG A 732 -38.60 -11.10 2.20
C ARG A 732 -37.72 -10.63 3.37
N GLY A 733 -37.14 -9.42 3.32
CA GLY A 733 -36.47 -8.78 4.46
C GLY A 733 -35.00 -9.15 4.67
N ASP A 734 -34.49 -10.20 4.02
CA ASP A 734 -33.13 -10.71 4.30
C ASP A 734 -32.05 -10.13 3.37
N ASN A 735 -32.47 -9.46 2.29
CA ASN A 735 -31.57 -8.81 1.33
C ASN A 735 -31.86 -7.31 1.22
N LEU A 736 -30.83 -6.52 0.96
CA LEU A 736 -30.90 -5.07 0.78
C LEU A 736 -30.13 -4.64 -0.47
N ILE A 737 -30.65 -3.65 -1.18
CA ILE A 737 -29.93 -2.98 -2.26
C ILE A 737 -29.66 -1.52 -1.90
N ALA A 738 -28.43 -1.07 -2.17
CA ALA A 738 -27.98 0.29 -1.93
C ALA A 738 -27.46 0.92 -3.21
N GLY A 739 -27.83 2.19 -3.43
CA GLY A 739 -27.40 2.98 -4.57
C GLY A 739 -26.41 4.04 -4.16
N SER A 740 -25.54 4.42 -5.09
CA SER A 740 -24.56 5.45 -4.84
C SER A 740 -24.44 6.47 -5.96
N TYR A 741 -24.08 7.69 -5.57
CA TYR A 741 -23.59 8.73 -6.47
C TYR A 741 -22.29 8.34 -7.19
N ASP A 742 -21.53 7.38 -6.66
CA ASP A 742 -20.29 6.84 -7.24
C ASP A 742 -20.56 5.77 -8.32
N LYS A 743 -21.76 5.77 -8.91
CA LYS A 743 -22.20 4.93 -10.05
C LYS A 743 -22.40 3.44 -9.73
N ARG A 744 -22.36 3.06 -8.46
CA ARG A 744 -22.47 1.66 -8.00
C ARG A 744 -23.88 1.33 -7.52
N VAL A 745 -24.29 0.09 -7.78
CA VAL A 745 -25.43 -0.56 -7.13
C VAL A 745 -24.90 -1.75 -6.35
N LEU A 746 -25.23 -1.83 -5.07
CA LEU A 746 -24.66 -2.81 -4.15
C LEU A 746 -25.77 -3.72 -3.68
N TRP A 747 -25.55 -5.02 -3.78
CA TRP A 747 -26.42 -6.03 -3.18
C TRP A 747 -25.79 -6.50 -1.87
N HIS A 748 -26.49 -6.29 -0.76
CA HIS A 748 -26.14 -6.81 0.55
C HIS A 748 -27.05 -7.97 0.90
N ASP A 749 -26.45 -9.12 1.15
CA ASP A 749 -27.11 -10.21 1.87
C ASP A 749 -26.84 -9.99 3.36
N LEU A 750 -27.92 -9.80 4.14
CA LEU A 750 -27.79 -9.38 5.53
C LEU A 750 -27.23 -10.49 6.43
N ASP A 751 -27.29 -11.74 6.00
CA ASP A 751 -26.86 -12.90 6.79
C ASP A 751 -25.51 -13.45 6.33
N LEU A 752 -25.07 -13.15 5.10
CA LEU A 752 -23.74 -13.53 4.61
C LEU A 752 -22.62 -12.66 5.18
N SER A 753 -22.70 -11.33 5.00
CA SER A 753 -21.61 -10.41 5.38
C SER A 753 -22.11 -8.97 5.62
N ALA A 754 -21.33 -8.18 6.35
CA ALA A 754 -21.52 -6.74 6.44
C ALA A 754 -21.11 -6.00 5.14
N THR A 755 -20.22 -6.60 4.34
CA THR A 755 -19.80 -6.10 3.02
C THR A 755 -20.81 -6.47 1.92
N PRO A 756 -20.81 -5.80 0.75
CA PRO A 756 -21.70 -6.17 -0.34
C PRO A 756 -21.39 -7.59 -0.84
N TYR A 757 -22.43 -8.41 -1.03
CA TYR A 757 -22.31 -9.71 -1.71
C TYR A 757 -21.91 -9.53 -3.19
N LYS A 758 -22.53 -8.55 -3.88
CA LYS A 758 -22.22 -8.25 -5.28
C LYS A 758 -22.28 -6.75 -5.56
N THR A 759 -21.26 -6.25 -6.25
CA THR A 759 -21.20 -4.86 -6.72
C THR A 759 -21.51 -4.80 -8.22
N LEU A 760 -22.58 -4.09 -8.58
CA LEU A 760 -23.07 -3.96 -9.95
C LEU A 760 -22.69 -2.56 -10.50
N ARG A 761 -21.90 -2.52 -11.58
CA ARG A 761 -21.37 -1.28 -12.19
C ARG A 761 -21.90 -1.11 -13.63
N TYR A 762 -23.21 -0.89 -13.78
CA TYR A 762 -23.87 -0.75 -15.09
C TYR A 762 -24.16 0.70 -15.52
N HIS A 763 -23.98 1.68 -14.63
CA HIS A 763 -24.34 3.08 -14.87
C HIS A 763 -23.11 3.94 -15.11
N GLU A 764 -23.23 4.92 -16.00
CA GLU A 764 -22.13 5.87 -16.32
C GLU A 764 -22.10 7.07 -15.38
N LYS A 765 -23.21 7.35 -14.70
CA LYS A 765 -23.41 8.46 -13.76
C LYS A 765 -24.06 8.01 -12.45
N ALA A 766 -24.25 8.95 -11.53
CA ALA A 766 -24.82 8.75 -10.22
C ALA A 766 -26.17 8.00 -10.25
N VAL A 767 -26.27 6.94 -9.44
CA VAL A 767 -27.51 6.18 -9.27
C VAL A 767 -28.41 6.92 -8.28
N ARG A 768 -29.59 7.33 -8.72
CA ARG A 768 -30.51 8.18 -7.94
C ARG A 768 -31.57 7.41 -7.16
N SER A 769 -32.10 6.35 -7.75
CA SER A 769 -33.17 5.56 -7.15
C SER A 769 -33.03 4.09 -7.53
N ILE A 770 -33.35 3.24 -6.55
CA ILE A 770 -33.36 1.79 -6.70
C ILE A 770 -34.61 1.27 -6.00
N LYS A 771 -35.31 0.34 -6.66
CA LYS A 771 -36.52 -0.28 -6.11
C LYS A 771 -36.62 -1.76 -6.45
N PHE A 772 -37.04 -2.55 -5.47
CA PHE A 772 -37.56 -3.90 -5.63
C PHE A 772 -39.02 -3.89 -6.04
N HIS A 773 -39.40 -4.86 -6.85
CA HIS A 773 -40.80 -5.22 -7.06
C HIS A 773 -41.34 -5.86 -5.77
N LYS A 774 -42.55 -5.47 -5.34
CA LYS A 774 -43.14 -5.93 -4.07
C LYS A 774 -44.19 -7.04 -4.25
N GLY A 775 -44.59 -7.34 -5.50
CA GLY A 775 -45.67 -8.27 -5.85
C GLY A 775 -45.19 -9.66 -6.28
N ASN A 776 -44.33 -10.29 -5.48
CA ASN A 776 -43.77 -11.65 -5.69
C ASN A 776 -42.91 -11.87 -6.94
N LEU A 777 -42.73 -10.86 -7.79
CA LEU A 777 -41.80 -10.96 -8.91
C LEU A 777 -40.36 -10.68 -8.45
N PRO A 778 -39.38 -11.53 -8.78
CA PRO A 778 -37.97 -11.35 -8.40
C PRO A 778 -37.28 -10.30 -9.28
N LEU A 779 -37.80 -9.07 -9.29
CA LEU A 779 -37.32 -7.97 -10.11
C LEU A 779 -36.86 -6.80 -9.26
N PHE A 780 -35.80 -6.13 -9.69
CA PHE A 780 -35.42 -4.81 -9.19
C PHE A 780 -34.92 -3.93 -10.32
N ALA A 781 -34.98 -2.62 -10.12
CA ALA A 781 -34.53 -1.65 -11.10
C ALA A 781 -33.65 -0.58 -10.44
N SER A 782 -32.68 -0.08 -11.21
CA SER A 782 -31.84 1.06 -10.82
C SER A 782 -31.89 2.16 -11.88
N ALA A 783 -32.06 3.40 -11.44
CA ALA A 783 -32.10 4.60 -12.28
C ALA A 783 -30.88 5.49 -12.02
N SER A 784 -30.35 6.08 -13.08
CA SER A 784 -29.20 6.98 -13.01
C SER A 784 -29.45 8.32 -13.71
N ASP A 785 -28.57 9.27 -13.40
CA ASP A 785 -28.48 10.58 -14.05
C ASP A 785 -28.04 10.49 -15.53
N ASP A 786 -27.65 9.31 -16.01
CA ASP A 786 -27.38 9.04 -17.43
C ASP A 786 -28.66 8.92 -18.29
N GLY A 787 -29.84 8.93 -17.66
CA GLY A 787 -31.13 8.80 -18.33
C GLY A 787 -31.54 7.36 -18.63
N ASN A 788 -30.80 6.37 -18.12
CA ASN A 788 -31.04 4.95 -18.31
C ASN A 788 -31.60 4.29 -17.04
N ILE A 789 -32.41 3.26 -17.24
CA ILE A 789 -32.86 2.35 -16.19
C ILE A 789 -32.34 0.96 -16.52
N HIS A 790 -31.67 0.32 -15.56
CA HIS A 790 -31.32 -1.08 -15.67
C HIS A 790 -32.29 -1.92 -14.86
N ILE A 791 -32.89 -2.93 -15.50
CA ILE A 791 -33.76 -3.92 -14.86
C ILE A 791 -32.96 -5.19 -14.64
N PHE A 792 -33.11 -5.76 -13.46
CA PHE A 792 -32.45 -6.98 -13.04
C PHE A 792 -33.45 -7.99 -12.52
N HIS A 793 -33.10 -9.26 -12.69
CA HIS A 793 -33.68 -10.39 -11.98
C HIS A 793 -32.85 -10.65 -10.74
N GLY A 794 -33.49 -10.85 -9.60
CA GLY A 794 -32.83 -11.22 -8.35
C GLY A 794 -33.60 -12.31 -7.64
N THR A 795 -33.24 -13.58 -7.83
CA THR A 795 -33.85 -14.66 -7.06
C THR A 795 -33.13 -14.80 -5.74
N VAL A 796 -33.86 -14.54 -4.66
CA VAL A 796 -33.47 -14.93 -3.31
C VAL A 796 -34.01 -16.33 -3.07
N TYR A 797 -33.14 -17.24 -2.68
CA TYR A 797 -33.52 -18.59 -2.28
C TYR A 797 -33.89 -18.59 -0.80
N ASP A 798 -34.87 -19.41 -0.42
CA ASP A 798 -35.26 -19.56 1.00
C ASP A 798 -34.33 -20.52 1.76
N ASP A 799 -33.53 -21.31 1.02
CA ASP A 799 -32.47 -22.12 1.60
C ASP A 799 -31.27 -21.23 1.96
N LEU A 800 -30.79 -21.39 3.19
CA LEU A 800 -29.77 -20.53 3.81
C LEU A 800 -28.40 -20.68 3.14
N MET A 801 -28.17 -21.78 2.42
CA MET A 801 -26.87 -22.11 1.83
C MET A 801 -26.69 -21.59 0.39
N THR A 802 -27.77 -21.16 -0.27
CA THR A 802 -27.74 -20.75 -1.67
C THR A 802 -27.78 -19.24 -1.80
N ASN A 803 -26.69 -18.66 -2.32
CA ASN A 803 -26.59 -17.22 -2.52
C ASN A 803 -27.57 -16.70 -3.59
N PRO A 804 -27.98 -15.42 -3.52
CA PRO A 804 -28.89 -14.84 -4.50
C PRO A 804 -28.35 -14.84 -5.94
N LEU A 805 -29.16 -15.27 -6.91
CA LEU A 805 -28.81 -15.19 -8.34
C LEU A 805 -29.27 -13.84 -8.91
N LEU A 806 -28.30 -13.06 -9.38
CA LEU A 806 -28.52 -11.72 -9.95
C LEU A 806 -28.21 -11.72 -11.46
N VAL A 807 -29.22 -11.45 -12.29
CA VAL A 807 -29.11 -11.43 -13.76
C VAL A 807 -29.58 -10.08 -14.31
N PRO A 808 -28.75 -9.36 -15.10
CA PRO A 808 -29.20 -8.17 -15.83
C PRO A 808 -30.17 -8.56 -16.95
N LEU A 809 -31.32 -7.89 -17.04
CA LEU A 809 -32.35 -8.22 -18.03
C LEU A 809 -32.38 -7.23 -19.19
N LYS A 810 -32.59 -5.95 -18.89
CA LYS A 810 -32.82 -4.93 -19.92
C LYS A 810 -32.35 -3.55 -19.47
N LYS A 811 -31.72 -2.84 -20.41
CA LYS A 811 -31.46 -1.39 -20.35
C LYS A 811 -32.62 -0.65 -21.02
N LEU A 812 -33.35 0.15 -20.26
CA LEU A 812 -34.42 1.02 -20.75
C LEU A 812 -33.88 2.42 -20.96
N ASN A 813 -34.02 2.91 -22.19
CA ASN A 813 -33.61 4.25 -22.58
C ASN A 813 -34.84 5.05 -23.01
N GLY A 814 -34.81 6.36 -22.78
CA GLY A 814 -35.80 7.27 -23.35
C GLY A 814 -35.88 8.63 -22.68
N HIS A 815 -35.55 8.73 -21.39
CA HIS A 815 -35.55 10.00 -20.65
C HIS A 815 -34.51 10.96 -21.21
N LYS A 816 -34.89 12.24 -21.35
CA LYS A 816 -33.95 13.27 -21.82
C LYS A 816 -33.12 13.77 -20.66
N ILE A 817 -31.80 13.82 -20.84
CA ILE A 817 -30.87 14.37 -19.85
C ILE A 817 -30.95 15.90 -19.91
N ILE A 818 -31.27 16.55 -18.78
CA ILE A 818 -31.31 18.01 -18.66
C ILE A 818 -30.35 18.43 -17.56
N ASN A 819 -29.41 19.33 -17.88
CA ASN A 819 -28.39 19.83 -16.95
C ASN A 819 -27.65 18.69 -16.22
N GLN A 820 -27.28 17.65 -16.98
CA GLN A 820 -26.62 16.42 -16.52
C GLN A 820 -27.44 15.52 -15.59
N ILE A 821 -28.69 15.87 -15.28
CA ILE A 821 -29.62 15.07 -14.49
C ILE A 821 -30.50 14.25 -15.44
N GLY A 822 -30.69 12.98 -15.10
CA GLY A 822 -31.49 12.03 -15.87
C GLY A 822 -32.77 11.69 -15.13
N ILE A 823 -32.82 10.50 -14.55
CA ILE A 823 -33.99 9.97 -13.85
C ILE A 823 -33.79 10.18 -12.35
N LEU A 824 -34.78 10.79 -11.69
CA LEU A 824 -34.71 11.15 -10.29
C LEU A 824 -35.33 10.09 -9.37
N ASP A 825 -36.41 9.44 -9.81
CA ASP A 825 -37.11 8.43 -8.99
C ASP A 825 -37.75 7.31 -9.83
N LEU A 826 -37.96 6.17 -9.18
CA LEU A 826 -38.55 4.96 -9.73
C LEU A 826 -39.58 4.40 -8.75
N ILE A 827 -40.62 3.77 -9.27
CA ILE A 827 -41.53 2.95 -8.46
C ILE A 827 -42.10 1.81 -9.31
N TRP A 828 -42.14 0.60 -8.74
CA TRP A 828 -42.78 -0.55 -9.39
C TRP A 828 -44.29 -0.52 -9.16
N HIS A 829 -45.04 -1.03 -10.14
CA HIS A 829 -46.43 -1.36 -9.93
C HIS A 829 -46.55 -2.48 -8.87
N PRO A 830 -47.54 -2.44 -7.95
CA PRO A 830 -47.60 -3.38 -6.83
C PRO A 830 -47.79 -4.85 -7.21
N LYS A 831 -48.32 -5.13 -8.41
CA LYS A 831 -48.62 -6.51 -8.89
C LYS A 831 -47.93 -6.82 -10.23
N GLU A 832 -48.32 -6.09 -11.28
CA GLU A 832 -47.75 -6.25 -12.63
C GLU A 832 -46.26 -5.92 -12.75
N PRO A 833 -45.53 -6.49 -13.72
CA PRO A 833 -44.12 -6.21 -14.04
C PRO A 833 -43.96 -4.84 -14.75
N TRP A 834 -44.62 -3.80 -14.24
CA TRP A 834 -44.58 -2.46 -14.80
C TRP A 834 -43.79 -1.52 -13.91
N LEU A 835 -43.01 -0.64 -14.54
CA LEU A 835 -42.16 0.30 -13.83
C LEU A 835 -42.57 1.72 -14.19
N PHE A 836 -42.68 2.60 -13.21
CA PHE A 836 -42.86 4.03 -13.41
C PHE A 836 -41.54 4.75 -13.11
N SER A 837 -41.26 5.79 -13.87
CA SER A 837 -40.03 6.57 -13.76
C SER A 837 -40.30 8.05 -13.85
N ALA A 838 -39.55 8.85 -13.09
CA ALA A 838 -39.64 10.30 -13.04
C ALA A 838 -38.37 10.94 -13.61
N GLY A 839 -38.52 11.74 -14.66
CA GLY A 839 -37.42 12.38 -15.37
C GLY A 839 -37.19 13.84 -14.96
N ALA A 840 -35.94 14.28 -15.07
CA ALA A 840 -35.59 15.70 -15.08
C ALA A 840 -36.11 16.44 -16.33
N ASP A 841 -36.58 15.71 -17.33
CA ASP A 841 -37.24 16.26 -18.52
C ASP A 841 -38.67 16.76 -18.29
N GLY A 842 -39.18 16.63 -17.05
CA GLY A 842 -40.54 17.03 -16.69
C GLY A 842 -41.60 16.01 -17.10
N THR A 843 -41.18 14.81 -17.53
CA THR A 843 -42.07 13.71 -17.87
C THR A 843 -41.94 12.58 -16.85
N ALA A 844 -43.07 11.93 -16.55
CA ALA A 844 -43.04 10.58 -15.97
C ALA A 844 -43.34 9.58 -17.09
N ARG A 845 -42.84 8.36 -16.96
CA ARG A 845 -43.01 7.32 -17.98
C ARG A 845 -43.32 5.97 -17.37
N LEU A 846 -44.26 5.26 -17.98
CA LEU A 846 -44.60 3.87 -17.68
C LEU A 846 -43.89 2.93 -18.64
N TRP A 847 -43.20 1.95 -18.08
CA TRP A 847 -42.54 0.88 -18.81
C TRP A 847 -43.31 -0.41 -18.61
N THR A 848 -43.63 -1.09 -19.71
CA THR A 848 -44.38 -2.35 -19.72
C THR A 848 -43.60 -3.43 -20.45
N THR A 849 -44.06 -4.66 -20.33
CA THR A 849 -43.53 -5.85 -21.00
C THR A 849 -43.55 -5.78 -22.52
#